data_AF-A0ABD3Q486-F1
#
_entry.id   AF-A0ABD3Q486-F1
#
_cell.length_a   1.000
_cell.length_b   1.000
_cell.length_c   1.000
_cell.angle_alpha   90.00
_cell.angle_beta   90.00
_cell.angle_gamma   90.00
#
_symmetry.space_group_name_H-M   'P 1'
#
loop_
_entity.id
_entity.type
_entity.pdbx_description
1 polymer ?
#
loop_
_entity_poly.entity_id
_entity_poly.type
_entity_poly.pdbx_seq_one_letter_code
_entity_poly.pdbx_strand_id
1 'polypeptide(L)'
;MPIEGSLDQMEELRAMLNNGTLVSAESSIDVQQQDEDLLTNDPDVEMTMRNRPHTYSQEVTTSPVRLKLPPGQIKLRQPLSTNNNDTRRLATYQGEKPVLVVKVTDVNGLSHLDSPSVMSDKVFGTSGDTATMKSQFAACSFNKLNIVPGGQDSNKISREMSAPGVVEVNIPIDITKSTQGDIRKEVKKSVEAKLGISLPGVFHHVMIVLEGCYIECGWSAYAFVNSWLSVYKGNNYKYPAVQLHEIGQVEDKEMHNLNMAHSGGLDGKIYTDHTCVMGNPLFSDSVGKMCYNAAKNYQFAKAGAWYNDKPEHAISWDSGSKPGTSWSGRIIGVAEYDNNPGDHPIVIRIVTGTDRDLFLGFNRQIGMNSDVKEAGDEVTITEAGNGRVYAQSFLKSTLREGDTYKIDQWRGSGRSLSIKVDKIDTSVAPGYADITMMFGNPPPPTPPPTPLPTSPPTTPTTRSPTLSPTRIVMAQIPTTPAPTSPLSTSLPTMSLPTLLPTTQLPATSPTPPPTSPPAPSTIEVLEYSLENRSTKGSAKGLTFTIRARKDLTITGFDIPPRRNRVCQMQVYTKAGDYRFHNENAIADGWSTVYDDKMKLDTKRLSDIRVADGQEVFIPQWQVQSFVIYCNRGMLIATGNSQNEGVTFAENEDIEVREGIKSKKAFSQYTGYGQLMGKIRYYIN
;
A
#
# COMPACT_ATOMS: atom_id res chain seq x y z
N MET A 1 15.63 1.03 20.43
CA MET A 1 16.01 -0.37 20.68
C MET A 1 14.78 -1.24 20.49
N PRO A 2 14.86 -2.47 19.96
CA PRO A 2 13.70 -3.37 19.87
C PRO A 2 13.21 -3.77 21.26
N ILE A 3 11.89 -3.75 21.46
CA ILE A 3 11.25 -4.12 22.72
C ILE A 3 10.38 -5.36 22.48
N GLU A 4 10.52 -6.37 23.34
CA GLU A 4 9.79 -7.65 23.24
C GLU A 4 8.86 -7.86 24.44
N GLY A 5 7.60 -8.22 24.19
CA GLY A 5 6.57 -8.52 25.21
C GLY A 5 5.57 -9.57 24.73
N SER A 6 4.57 -9.90 25.55
CA SER A 6 3.42 -10.71 25.11
C SER A 6 2.51 -9.94 24.14
N LEU A 7 1.56 -10.63 23.49
CA LEU A 7 0.53 -9.98 22.67
C LEU A 7 -0.20 -8.90 23.49
N ASP A 8 -0.73 -9.29 24.66
CA ASP A 8 -1.46 -8.43 25.58
C ASP A 8 -0.62 -7.22 26.03
N GLN A 9 0.69 -7.40 26.26
CA GLN A 9 1.59 -6.29 26.59
C GLN A 9 1.82 -5.35 25.39
N MET A 10 1.92 -5.88 24.17
CA MET A 10 2.02 -5.01 22.98
C MET A 10 0.69 -4.32 22.65
N GLU A 11 -0.45 -4.90 23.02
CA GLU A 11 -1.75 -4.23 22.97
C GLU A 11 -1.93 -3.19 24.09
N GLU A 12 -1.45 -3.45 25.31
CA GLU A 12 -1.38 -2.47 26.40
C GLU A 12 -0.46 -1.30 26.02
N LEU A 13 0.72 -1.56 25.45
CA LEU A 13 1.65 -0.54 24.92
C LEU A 13 0.97 0.33 23.86
N ARG A 14 0.26 -0.28 22.91
CA ARG A 14 -0.52 0.44 21.89
C ARG A 14 -1.68 1.21 22.48
N ALA A 15 -2.39 0.68 23.47
CA ALA A 15 -3.48 1.38 24.15
C ALA A 15 -2.95 2.60 24.93
N MET A 16 -1.81 2.46 25.61
CA MET A 16 -1.11 3.53 26.32
C MET A 16 -0.54 4.60 25.37
N LEU A 17 -0.07 4.21 24.17
CA LEU A 17 0.27 5.17 23.11
C LEU A 17 -0.98 5.89 22.60
N ASN A 18 -2.03 5.15 22.21
CA ASN A 18 -3.29 5.69 21.67
C ASN A 18 -3.97 6.70 22.62
N ASN A 19 -3.91 6.47 23.94
CA ASN A 19 -4.47 7.33 24.98
C ASN A 19 -3.46 8.31 25.61
N GLY A 20 -2.28 8.49 25.01
CA GLY A 20 -1.27 9.46 25.44
C GLY A 20 -0.65 9.25 26.81
N THR A 21 -0.82 8.08 27.42
CA THR A 21 -0.08 7.66 28.64
C THR A 21 1.39 7.37 28.29
N LEU A 22 1.67 6.99 27.04
CA LEU A 22 3.00 6.90 26.44
C LEU A 22 3.17 7.95 25.33
N VAL A 23 4.39 8.46 25.21
CA VAL A 23 4.86 9.34 24.14
C VAL A 23 6.08 8.68 23.52
N SER A 24 6.06 8.41 22.21
CA SER A 24 7.17 7.74 21.53
C SER A 24 8.49 8.52 21.67
N ALA A 25 9.59 7.79 21.83
CA ALA A 25 10.95 8.27 22.14
C ALA A 25 11.15 9.13 23.41
N GLU A 26 10.09 9.52 24.11
CA GLU A 26 10.13 10.37 25.32
C GLU A 26 9.79 9.60 26.60
N SER A 27 8.83 8.68 26.56
CA SER A 27 8.44 7.86 27.72
C SER A 27 9.43 6.73 28.00
N SER A 28 9.96 6.69 29.22
CA SER A 28 10.80 5.59 29.70
C SER A 28 9.97 4.50 30.38
N ILE A 29 9.97 3.29 29.81
CA ILE A 29 9.31 2.10 30.38
C ILE A 29 10.32 1.16 31.04
N ASP A 30 9.87 0.37 32.01
CA ASP A 30 10.70 -0.66 32.63
C ASP A 30 10.94 -1.84 31.67
N VAL A 31 12.21 -2.25 31.59
CA VAL A 31 12.71 -3.30 30.71
C VAL A 31 13.79 -4.11 31.41
N GLN A 32 13.82 -5.40 31.11
CA GLN A 32 14.89 -6.32 31.45
C GLN A 32 15.90 -6.34 30.31
N GLN A 33 17.16 -6.09 30.67
CA GLN A 33 18.32 -6.23 29.79
C GLN A 33 18.78 -7.69 29.81
N GLN A 34 19.07 -8.27 28.64
CA GLN A 34 19.73 -9.57 28.58
C GLN A 34 21.24 -9.36 28.54
N ASP A 35 21.88 -9.58 29.68
CA ASP A 35 23.32 -9.81 29.72
C ASP A 35 23.59 -11.24 29.23
N GLU A 36 24.37 -11.40 28.15
CA GLU A 36 24.87 -12.71 27.74
C GLU A 36 26.02 -13.12 28.66
N ASP A 37 25.72 -13.93 29.67
CA ASP A 37 26.73 -14.63 30.45
C ASP A 37 26.37 -16.10 30.63
N LEU A 38 27.30 -16.99 30.24
CA LEU A 38 27.79 -18.13 31.03
C LEU A 38 28.70 -19.07 30.21
N LEU A 39 29.93 -19.22 30.70
CA LEU A 39 30.78 -20.42 30.64
C LEU A 39 31.43 -20.82 29.31
N THR A 40 32.61 -20.23 29.05
CA THR A 40 33.75 -20.99 28.50
C THR A 40 34.49 -21.71 29.62
N ASN A 41 34.59 -23.04 29.56
CA ASN A 41 35.46 -23.86 30.43
C ASN A 41 36.30 -24.80 29.54
N ASP A 42 37.52 -24.39 29.23
CA ASP A 42 38.52 -25.21 28.51
C ASP A 42 39.93 -24.76 28.96
N PRO A 43 40.71 -25.59 29.69
CA PRO A 43 41.94 -25.16 30.38
C PRO A 43 43.24 -25.31 29.56
N ASP A 44 43.21 -25.89 28.36
CA ASP A 44 44.42 -26.40 27.67
C ASP A 44 45.10 -25.40 26.69
N VAL A 45 45.06 -24.09 26.95
CA VAL A 45 45.67 -23.06 26.05
C VAL A 45 46.62 -22.08 26.75
N GLU A 46 47.35 -22.53 27.77
CA GLU A 46 48.55 -21.82 28.26
C GLU A 46 49.83 -22.46 27.69
N MET A 47 50.28 -22.04 26.49
CA MET A 47 51.69 -21.98 26.03
C MET A 47 51.82 -21.67 24.53
N THR A 48 51.75 -20.39 24.10
CA THR A 48 52.40 -19.92 22.84
C THR A 48 52.58 -18.39 22.68
N MET A 49 52.57 -17.62 23.77
CA MET A 49 52.80 -16.16 23.72
C MET A 49 54.29 -15.80 23.64
N ARG A 50 54.86 -15.67 22.42
CA ARG A 50 56.06 -14.85 22.14
C ARG A 50 56.29 -14.58 20.65
N ASN A 51 56.68 -13.34 20.34
CA ASN A 51 57.29 -12.85 19.08
C ASN A 51 56.41 -12.71 17.80
N ARG A 52 55.67 -11.59 17.65
CA ARG A 52 55.95 -10.47 16.69
C ARG A 52 54.79 -9.44 16.61
N PRO A 53 54.99 -8.22 16.04
CA PRO A 53 54.27 -7.01 16.50
C PRO A 53 53.01 -6.62 15.69
N HIS A 54 52.37 -5.54 16.17
CA HIS A 54 51.05 -5.06 15.76
C HIS A 54 50.87 -4.68 14.28
N THR A 55 49.72 -5.06 13.73
CA THR A 55 48.77 -4.13 13.08
C THR A 55 47.39 -4.79 13.08
N TYR A 56 46.43 -4.25 13.84
CA TYR A 56 45.01 -4.56 13.64
C TYR A 56 44.12 -3.46 14.23
N SER A 57 43.19 -2.97 13.41
CA SER A 57 42.10 -2.08 13.82
C SER A 57 40.95 -2.90 14.40
N GLN A 58 40.41 -2.51 15.56
CA GLN A 58 39.14 -3.05 16.04
C GLN A 58 38.00 -2.12 15.67
N GLU A 59 37.23 -2.50 14.65
CA GLU A 59 35.86 -2.02 14.48
C GLU A 59 34.98 -2.79 15.48
N VAL A 60 34.39 -2.07 16.45
CA VAL A 60 33.54 -2.67 17.48
C VAL A 60 32.12 -2.87 16.92
N THR A 61 31.85 -4.05 16.39
CA THR A 61 30.53 -4.42 15.84
C THR A 61 29.54 -4.79 16.95
N THR A 62 29.04 -3.79 17.69
CA THR A 62 27.97 -3.99 18.68
C THR A 62 26.69 -4.47 17.99
N SER A 63 26.22 -5.67 18.33
CA SER A 63 24.86 -6.09 17.98
C SER A 63 23.83 -5.25 18.75
N PRO A 64 22.66 -4.92 18.18
CA PRO A 64 21.68 -4.09 18.85
C PRO A 64 21.07 -4.82 20.06
N VAL A 65 21.30 -4.28 21.26
CA VAL A 65 20.71 -4.78 22.51
C VAL A 65 19.18 -4.82 22.37
N ARG A 66 18.60 -5.98 22.62
CA ARG A 66 17.15 -6.17 22.72
C ARG A 66 16.72 -6.06 24.18
N LEU A 67 15.57 -5.44 24.40
CA LEU A 67 15.03 -5.15 25.72
C LEU A 67 13.70 -5.89 25.88
N LYS A 68 13.54 -6.63 26.97
CA LYS A 68 12.32 -7.41 27.20
C LYS A 68 11.45 -6.75 28.27
N LEU A 69 10.14 -6.64 28.04
CA LEU A 69 9.22 -6.20 29.08
C LEU A 69 9.18 -7.23 30.22
N PRO A 70 9.25 -6.80 31.49
CA PRO A 70 9.05 -7.70 32.61
C PRO A 70 7.62 -8.28 32.57
N PRO A 71 7.37 -9.50 33.09
CA PRO A 71 6.02 -10.07 33.11
C PRO A 71 5.06 -9.24 33.97
N GLY A 72 3.87 -8.95 33.43
CA GLY A 72 2.82 -8.14 34.08
C GLY A 72 2.49 -6.87 33.30
N GLN A 73 1.76 -5.95 33.92
CA GLN A 73 1.41 -4.65 33.33
C GLN A 73 2.65 -3.76 33.13
N ILE A 74 2.64 -2.98 32.06
CA ILE A 74 3.72 -2.04 31.71
C ILE A 74 3.85 -0.94 32.76
N LYS A 75 5.08 -0.73 33.25
CA LYS A 75 5.40 0.30 34.24
C LYS A 75 6.22 1.42 33.62
N LEU A 76 5.82 2.65 33.92
CA LEU A 76 6.54 3.87 33.53
C LEU A 76 7.55 4.23 34.61
N ARG A 77 8.80 4.51 34.22
CA ARG A 77 9.86 4.98 35.15
C ARG A 77 9.65 6.40 35.64
N GLN A 78 8.83 7.17 34.93
CA GLN A 78 8.36 8.49 35.33
C GLN A 78 6.85 8.53 35.11
N PRO A 79 6.02 8.54 36.17
CA PRO A 79 4.62 8.92 36.01
C PRO A 79 4.57 10.41 35.67
N LEU A 80 4.13 10.75 34.46
CA LEU A 80 3.56 12.07 34.20
C LEU A 80 2.43 12.29 35.22
N SER A 81 2.35 13.47 35.85
CA SER A 81 1.45 13.69 36.98
C SER A 81 -0.02 13.54 36.57
N THR A 82 -0.62 12.40 36.90
CA THR A 82 -2.01 12.05 36.58
C THR A 82 -3.03 12.74 37.49
N ASN A 83 -2.90 14.06 37.64
CA ASN A 83 -3.88 14.91 38.31
C ASN A 83 -4.89 15.49 37.29
N ASN A 84 -5.63 14.60 36.63
CA ASN A 84 -7.04 14.73 36.24
C ASN A 84 -7.51 13.45 35.54
N ASN A 85 -8.75 13.04 35.75
CA ASN A 85 -9.28 11.73 35.32
C ASN A 85 -9.76 11.68 33.84
N ASP A 86 -9.34 12.64 33.01
CA ASP A 86 -9.68 12.68 31.59
C ASP A 86 -8.68 11.86 30.76
N THR A 87 -9.14 10.71 30.22
CA THR A 87 -8.33 9.84 29.36
C THR A 87 -8.12 10.48 27.98
N ARG A 88 -7.02 11.23 27.85
CA ARG A 88 -6.64 12.01 26.67
C ARG A 88 -6.53 11.14 25.41
N ARG A 89 -7.50 11.25 24.50
CA ARG A 89 -7.33 10.78 23.11
C ARG A 89 -6.45 11.78 22.36
N LEU A 90 -5.21 11.40 22.04
CA LEU A 90 -4.30 12.29 21.30
C LEU A 90 -4.75 12.49 19.84
N ALA A 91 -5.08 11.40 19.14
CA ALA A 91 -5.78 11.44 17.85
C ALA A 91 -7.24 11.93 17.98
N THR A 92 -7.41 13.23 18.21
CA THR A 92 -8.71 13.93 18.16
C THR A 92 -8.83 14.75 16.88
N TYR A 93 -9.47 14.14 15.89
CA TYR A 93 -9.69 14.70 14.56
C TYR A 93 -10.62 15.93 14.48
N GLN A 94 -11.20 16.38 15.59
CA GLN A 94 -12.19 17.46 15.64
C GLN A 94 -11.96 18.44 16.80
N GLY A 95 -12.66 19.57 16.74
CA GLY A 95 -12.65 20.64 17.74
C GLY A 95 -11.45 21.56 17.59
N GLU A 96 -11.25 22.41 18.60
CA GLU A 96 -10.08 23.29 18.65
C GLU A 96 -8.81 22.52 19.04
N LYS A 97 -7.66 22.98 18.53
CA LYS A 97 -6.33 22.48 18.83
C LYS A 97 -5.40 23.64 19.16
N PRO A 98 -5.26 23.99 20.46
CA PRO A 98 -4.17 24.82 20.95
C PRO A 98 -2.81 24.26 20.56
N VAL A 99 -2.08 24.97 19.70
CA VAL A 99 -0.71 24.60 19.29
C VAL A 99 0.30 25.61 19.81
N LEU A 100 1.43 25.12 20.30
CA LEU A 100 2.60 25.92 20.65
C LEU A 100 3.65 25.85 19.53
N VAL A 101 4.16 26.98 19.08
CA VAL A 101 5.38 27.06 18.27
C VAL A 101 6.53 27.43 19.21
N VAL A 102 7.64 26.70 19.13
CA VAL A 102 8.82 26.89 19.96
C VAL A 102 9.97 27.33 19.07
N LYS A 103 10.29 28.63 19.10
CA LYS A 103 11.49 29.17 18.46
C LYS A 103 12.70 28.89 19.35
N VAL A 104 13.68 28.18 18.80
CA VAL A 104 14.89 27.78 19.51
C VAL A 104 16.05 28.72 19.21
N THR A 105 16.84 29.04 20.24
CA THR A 105 18.16 29.67 20.13
C THR A 105 19.19 28.76 20.81
N ASP A 106 20.29 28.42 20.13
CA ASP A 106 21.35 27.58 20.69
C ASP A 106 22.35 28.35 21.55
N VAL A 107 23.32 27.64 22.15
CA VAL A 107 24.36 28.24 23.02
C VAL A 107 25.29 29.22 22.29
N ASN A 108 25.37 29.13 20.96
CA ASN A 108 26.15 30.03 20.11
C ASN A 108 25.32 31.23 19.59
N GLY A 109 24.02 31.27 19.87
CA GLY A 109 23.09 32.27 19.36
C GLY A 109 22.46 31.94 18.00
N LEU A 110 22.62 30.71 17.49
CA LEU A 110 21.94 30.26 16.26
C LEU A 110 20.45 30.14 16.52
N SER A 111 19.65 30.92 15.80
CA SER A 111 18.19 30.93 15.87
C SER A 111 17.58 31.24 14.51
N HIS A 112 16.35 30.78 14.28
CA HIS A 112 15.65 31.03 13.03
C HIS A 112 15.41 32.54 12.82
N LEU A 113 15.64 33.04 11.60
CA LEU A 113 15.62 34.47 11.28
C LEU A 113 14.24 35.12 11.53
N ASP A 114 13.17 34.44 11.15
CA ASP A 114 11.79 34.93 11.33
C ASP A 114 11.47 35.25 12.81
N SER A 115 10.77 36.36 13.04
CA SER A 115 10.32 36.76 14.38
C SER A 115 9.19 35.86 14.90
N PRO A 116 8.93 35.84 16.21
CA PRO A 116 7.76 35.17 16.77
C PRO A 116 6.43 35.64 16.17
N SER A 117 6.31 36.91 15.81
CA SER A 117 5.12 37.44 15.11
C SER A 117 4.95 36.85 13.71
N VAL A 118 6.03 36.73 12.93
CA VAL A 118 6.00 36.04 11.62
C VAL A 118 5.70 34.55 11.79
N MET A 119 6.27 33.90 12.80
CA MET A 119 5.95 32.49 13.11
C MET A 119 4.48 32.29 13.51
N SER A 120 3.92 33.22 14.28
CA SER A 120 2.49 33.21 14.65
C SER A 120 1.60 33.36 13.41
N ASP A 121 1.96 34.27 12.50
CA ASP A 121 1.19 34.48 11.27
C ASP A 121 1.25 33.25 10.34
N LYS A 122 2.45 32.69 10.13
CA LYS A 122 2.64 31.49 9.28
C LYS A 122 1.99 30.20 9.77
N VAL A 123 1.57 30.13 11.03
CA VAL A 123 0.84 28.96 11.57
C VAL A 123 -0.65 29.27 11.77
N PHE A 124 -1.01 30.50 12.15
CA PHE A 124 -2.35 30.86 12.64
C PHE A 124 -3.05 32.02 11.92
N GLY A 125 -2.38 32.73 10.99
CA GLY A 125 -2.93 33.88 10.25
C GLY A 125 -3.16 35.13 11.12
N THR A 126 -2.34 35.36 12.15
CA THR A 126 -2.54 36.43 13.15
C THR A 126 -2.22 37.84 12.68
N SER A 127 -1.50 38.00 11.55
CA SER A 127 -1.21 39.30 10.92
C SER A 127 -1.77 39.42 9.49
N GLY A 128 -2.46 38.38 9.00
CA GLY A 128 -3.22 38.43 7.74
C GLY A 128 -2.89 37.32 6.75
N ASP A 129 -2.00 36.37 7.08
CA ASP A 129 -1.73 35.26 6.17
C ASP A 129 -2.95 34.33 6.00
N THR A 130 -3.22 33.97 4.75
CA THR A 130 -4.36 33.15 4.31
C THR A 130 -3.95 31.75 3.86
N ALA A 131 -2.65 31.46 3.78
CA ALA A 131 -2.07 30.16 3.47
C ALA A 131 -1.29 29.66 4.70
N THR A 132 -1.99 28.97 5.60
CA THR A 132 -1.48 28.62 6.94
C THR A 132 -1.98 27.24 7.38
N MET A 133 -1.32 26.64 8.37
CA MET A 133 -1.75 25.39 9.02
C MET A 133 -3.24 25.46 9.42
N LYS A 134 -3.64 26.58 10.03
CA LYS A 134 -5.02 26.84 10.44
C LYS A 134 -6.00 26.88 9.29
N SER A 135 -5.74 27.70 8.27
CA SER A 135 -6.67 27.86 7.15
C SER A 135 -6.82 26.57 6.35
N GLN A 136 -5.73 25.83 6.11
CA GLN A 136 -5.78 24.59 5.35
C GLN A 136 -6.39 23.42 6.15
N PHE A 137 -6.14 23.28 7.46
CA PHE A 137 -6.88 22.29 8.27
C PHE A 137 -8.36 22.63 8.41
N ALA A 138 -8.73 23.90 8.56
CA ALA A 138 -10.12 24.31 8.59
C ALA A 138 -10.81 24.00 7.24
N ALA A 139 -10.15 24.27 6.11
CA ALA A 139 -10.64 23.93 4.79
C ALA A 139 -10.80 22.40 4.60
N CYS A 140 -9.73 21.61 4.77
CA CYS A 140 -9.74 20.16 4.61
C CYS A 140 -10.68 19.41 5.57
N SER A 141 -11.16 20.05 6.64
CA SER A 141 -12.09 19.47 7.60
C SER A 141 -13.50 20.07 7.54
N PHE A 142 -13.78 21.03 6.64
CA PHE A 142 -15.01 21.82 6.62
C PHE A 142 -15.34 22.44 8.01
N ASN A 143 -14.32 23.07 8.59
CA ASN A 143 -14.29 23.70 9.91
C ASN A 143 -14.52 22.77 11.12
N LYS A 144 -14.48 21.44 10.92
CA LYS A 144 -14.60 20.45 12.02
C LYS A 144 -13.33 20.38 12.88
N LEU A 145 -12.16 20.71 12.33
CA LEU A 145 -10.87 20.80 13.03
C LEU A 145 -10.29 22.23 12.91
N ASN A 146 -10.09 22.90 14.04
CA ASN A 146 -9.62 24.29 14.07
C ASN A 146 -8.31 24.41 14.85
N ILE A 147 -7.24 24.82 14.18
CA ILE A 147 -5.96 25.12 14.82
C ILE A 147 -6.04 26.50 15.47
N VAL A 148 -5.68 26.62 16.75
CA VAL A 148 -5.71 27.89 17.49
C VAL A 148 -4.37 28.17 18.19
N PRO A 149 -3.96 29.45 18.34
CA PRO A 149 -2.73 29.79 19.06
C PRO A 149 -2.80 29.33 20.52
N GLY A 150 -1.80 28.56 20.96
CA GLY A 150 -1.77 28.02 22.31
C GLY A 150 -1.61 29.07 23.41
N GLY A 151 -1.99 28.68 24.63
CA GLY A 151 -1.58 29.34 25.87
C GLY A 151 -2.30 30.65 26.22
N GLN A 152 -3.32 31.04 25.45
CA GLN A 152 -4.09 32.27 25.68
C GLN A 152 -4.93 32.17 26.96
N ASP A 153 -5.49 31.00 27.27
CA ASP A 153 -6.45 30.77 28.35
C ASP A 153 -5.85 30.81 29.77
N SER A 154 -4.54 31.07 29.88
CA SER A 154 -3.82 31.12 31.15
C SER A 154 -3.04 32.42 31.28
N ASN A 155 -3.43 33.24 32.25
CA ASN A 155 -2.76 34.48 32.66
C ASN A 155 -1.29 34.30 33.07
N LYS A 156 -0.80 33.06 33.24
CA LYS A 156 0.62 32.74 33.43
C LYS A 156 1.29 32.46 32.09
N ILE A 157 0.76 31.51 31.32
CA ILE A 157 1.37 31.01 30.07
C ILE A 157 1.41 32.12 29.01
N SER A 158 0.34 32.90 28.88
CA SER A 158 0.23 34.03 27.94
C SER A 158 1.31 35.11 28.12
N ARG A 159 1.89 35.27 29.32
CA ARG A 159 2.96 36.25 29.59
C ARG A 159 4.33 35.80 29.09
N GLU A 160 4.53 34.49 28.92
CA GLU A 160 5.78 33.89 28.46
C GLU A 160 5.85 33.78 26.93
N MET A 161 4.72 34.03 26.25
CA MET A 161 4.60 33.99 24.80
C MET A 161 5.19 35.25 24.16
N SER A 162 6.13 35.07 23.23
CA SER A 162 6.70 36.17 22.43
C SER A 162 5.74 36.66 21.34
N ALA A 163 4.76 35.83 20.94
CA ALA A 163 3.64 36.17 20.06
C ALA A 163 2.49 35.15 20.28
N PRO A 164 1.26 35.36 19.78
CA PRO A 164 0.16 34.43 20.01
C PRO A 164 0.52 33.00 19.57
N GLY A 165 0.52 32.06 20.53
CA GLY A 165 0.91 30.67 20.31
C GLY A 165 2.40 30.42 20.08
N VAL A 166 3.30 31.39 20.31
CA VAL A 166 4.75 31.25 20.04
C VAL A 166 5.58 31.61 21.28
N VAL A 167 6.49 30.72 21.68
CA VAL A 167 7.47 30.94 22.75
C VAL A 167 8.90 30.87 22.20
N GLU A 168 9.77 31.79 22.63
CA GLU A 168 11.21 31.67 22.44
C GLU A 168 11.87 31.02 23.66
N VAL A 169 12.82 30.10 23.40
CA VAL A 169 13.67 29.47 24.40
C VAL A 169 15.13 29.40 23.96
N ASN A 170 16.04 29.58 24.91
CA ASN A 170 17.46 29.32 24.73
C ASN A 170 17.77 27.91 25.26
N ILE A 171 18.64 27.16 24.57
CA ILE A 171 19.12 25.84 25.02
C ILE A 171 20.63 25.87 25.30
N PRO A 172 21.12 25.20 26.36
CA PRO A 172 22.52 25.27 26.80
C PRO A 172 23.46 24.34 25.99
N ILE A 173 23.11 24.06 24.74
CA ILE A 173 23.83 23.12 23.86
C ILE A 173 23.98 23.71 22.45
N ASP A 174 24.92 23.13 21.71
CA ASP A 174 25.31 23.53 20.36
C ASP A 174 24.56 22.67 19.32
N ILE A 175 23.66 23.28 18.54
CA ILE A 175 22.87 22.52 17.54
C ILE A 175 23.71 22.01 16.36
N THR A 176 24.94 22.52 16.17
CA THR A 176 25.88 22.03 15.16
C THR A 176 26.57 20.72 15.56
N LYS A 177 26.49 20.35 16.85
CA LYS A 177 27.22 19.21 17.45
C LYS A 177 26.33 18.22 18.23
N SER A 178 25.05 18.52 18.38
CA SER A 178 24.10 17.74 19.22
C SER A 178 23.21 16.83 18.37
N THR A 179 22.83 15.66 18.89
CA THR A 179 21.87 14.79 18.20
C THR A 179 20.45 15.35 18.26
N GLN A 180 19.57 14.87 17.38
CA GLN A 180 18.14 15.22 17.41
C GLN A 180 17.49 14.91 18.77
N GLY A 181 17.94 13.87 19.47
CA GLY A 181 17.47 13.50 20.81
C GLY A 181 17.87 14.52 21.87
N ASP A 182 19.14 14.95 21.87
CA ASP A 182 19.66 15.94 22.81
C ASP A 182 18.98 17.30 22.62
N ILE A 183 18.78 17.71 21.36
CA ILE A 183 18.08 18.96 21.01
C ILE A 183 16.66 18.95 21.55
N ARG A 184 15.86 17.92 21.26
CA ARG A 184 14.47 17.82 21.77
C ARG A 184 14.41 17.84 23.30
N LYS A 185 15.30 17.08 23.96
CA LYS A 185 15.37 16.98 25.42
C LYS A 185 15.63 18.33 26.09
N GLU A 186 16.63 19.08 25.61
CA GLU A 186 16.97 20.39 26.19
C GLU A 186 15.95 21.48 25.79
N VAL A 187 15.37 21.43 24.58
CA VAL A 187 14.25 22.32 24.20
C VAL A 187 13.04 22.08 25.10
N LYS A 188 12.61 20.82 25.28
CA LYS A 188 11.50 20.43 26.16
C LYS A 188 11.73 20.98 27.58
N LYS A 189 12.89 20.68 28.17
CA LYS A 189 13.30 21.15 29.50
C LYS A 189 13.28 22.68 29.61
N SER A 190 13.76 23.42 28.61
CA SER A 190 13.72 24.89 28.60
C SER A 190 12.28 25.44 28.49
N VAL A 191 11.40 24.83 27.69
CA VAL A 191 9.98 25.22 27.60
C VAL A 191 9.22 24.88 28.89
N GLU A 192 9.42 23.69 29.44
CA GLU A 192 8.81 23.25 30.70
C GLU A 192 9.23 24.16 31.87
N ALA A 193 10.50 24.55 31.94
CA ALA A 193 11.00 25.51 32.91
C ALA A 193 10.41 26.92 32.73
N LYS A 194 10.35 27.44 31.49
CA LYS A 194 9.84 28.79 31.20
C LYS A 194 8.33 28.90 31.46
N LEU A 195 7.53 27.98 30.93
CA LEU A 195 6.08 27.98 31.13
C LEU A 195 5.68 27.48 32.53
N GLY A 196 6.58 26.74 33.20
CA GLY A 196 6.35 26.09 34.50
C GLY A 196 5.14 25.15 34.47
N ILE A 197 5.12 24.28 33.47
CA ILE A 197 4.19 23.16 33.25
C ILE A 197 5.02 22.01 32.65
N SER A 198 4.57 20.75 32.75
CA SER A 198 5.15 19.69 31.91
C SER A 198 4.45 19.64 30.54
N LEU A 199 5.19 19.34 29.48
CA LEU A 199 4.67 19.27 28.12
C LEU A 199 3.95 17.95 27.83
N PRO A 200 2.86 17.97 27.03
CA PRO A 200 2.33 19.14 26.33
C PRO A 200 1.41 20.02 27.19
N GLY A 201 1.09 19.62 28.42
CA GLY A 201 0.27 20.42 29.33
C GLY A 201 -1.11 20.75 28.74
N VAL A 202 -1.37 22.03 28.48
CA VAL A 202 -2.61 22.55 27.87
C VAL A 202 -2.61 22.50 26.33
N PHE A 203 -1.46 22.29 25.70
CA PHE A 203 -1.36 22.21 24.25
C PHE A 203 -1.79 20.83 23.74
N HIS A 204 -2.37 20.79 22.54
CA HIS A 204 -2.57 19.54 21.79
C HIS A 204 -1.36 19.21 20.93
N HIS A 205 -0.62 20.23 20.46
CA HIS A 205 0.57 20.03 19.64
C HIS A 205 1.63 21.11 19.92
N VAL A 206 2.89 20.79 19.61
CA VAL A 206 4.09 21.59 19.82
C VAL A 206 4.99 21.45 18.59
N MET A 207 5.35 22.57 17.98
CA MET A 207 6.17 22.66 16.78
C MET A 207 7.52 23.29 17.16
N ILE A 208 8.59 22.50 17.25
CA ILE A 208 9.95 23.02 17.47
C ILE A 208 10.47 23.56 16.14
N VAL A 209 10.87 24.83 16.11
CA VAL A 209 11.50 25.46 14.93
C VAL A 209 12.98 25.68 15.22
N LEU A 210 13.82 24.93 14.51
CA LEU A 210 15.28 25.06 14.52
C LEU A 210 15.72 25.97 13.36
N GLU A 211 16.81 26.70 13.55
CA GLU A 211 17.46 27.49 12.48
C GLU A 211 17.75 26.61 11.26
N GLY A 212 18.29 25.41 11.49
CA GLY A 212 18.73 24.50 10.46
C GLY A 212 18.96 23.09 11.01
N CYS A 213 19.77 22.30 10.31
CA CYS A 213 20.21 20.98 10.74
C CYS A 213 21.66 20.78 10.33
N TYR A 214 22.43 20.11 11.19
CA TYR A 214 23.86 19.88 10.99
C TYR A 214 24.29 18.41 11.14
N ILE A 215 23.44 17.55 11.73
CA ILE A 215 23.67 16.12 11.94
C ILE A 215 22.45 15.33 11.43
N GLU A 216 22.67 14.31 10.59
CA GLU A 216 21.64 13.38 10.08
C GLU A 216 20.47 14.05 9.33
N CYS A 217 20.78 15.02 8.47
CA CYS A 217 19.81 15.99 7.93
C CYS A 217 18.96 15.55 6.72
N GLY A 218 18.64 14.25 6.61
CA GLY A 218 17.81 13.70 5.52
C GLY A 218 16.34 14.12 5.54
N TRP A 219 15.88 14.75 6.63
CA TRP A 219 14.50 15.16 6.90
C TRP A 219 14.30 16.67 6.68
N SER A 220 13.12 17.12 6.27
CA SER A 220 12.78 18.56 6.13
C SER A 220 12.06 19.10 7.37
N ALA A 221 11.13 18.31 7.89
CA ALA A 221 10.72 18.29 9.28
C ALA A 221 10.58 16.81 9.69
N TYR A 222 10.25 16.53 10.93
CA TYR A 222 9.74 15.23 11.36
C TYR A 222 8.75 15.40 12.52
N ALA A 223 7.74 14.55 12.56
CA ALA A 223 6.78 14.48 13.64
C ALA A 223 6.92 13.17 14.41
N PHE A 224 6.62 13.25 15.71
CA PHE A 224 6.40 12.05 16.50
C PHE A 224 4.99 11.54 16.36
N VAL A 225 4.88 10.28 16.77
CA VAL A 225 3.80 9.37 16.45
C VAL A 225 2.84 9.22 17.64
N ASN A 226 1.57 9.55 17.39
CA ASN A 226 0.46 9.73 18.34
C ASN A 226 0.93 10.46 19.60
N SER A 227 1.55 11.59 19.31
CA SER A 227 2.31 12.44 20.19
C SER A 227 1.69 13.84 20.14
N TRP A 228 2.44 14.78 20.66
CA TRP A 228 2.15 16.21 20.70
C TRP A 228 3.29 17.01 20.09
N LEU A 229 4.26 16.38 19.43
CA LEU A 229 5.53 17.01 19.06
C LEU A 229 5.90 16.82 17.58
N SER A 230 6.32 17.90 16.93
CA SER A 230 6.99 17.93 15.62
C SER A 230 8.18 18.90 15.64
N VAL A 231 9.13 18.71 14.72
CA VAL A 231 10.39 19.48 14.64
C VAL A 231 10.68 19.84 13.20
N TYR A 232 10.95 21.12 12.93
CA TYR A 232 11.17 21.66 11.59
C TYR A 232 12.57 22.31 11.49
N LYS A 233 13.27 22.11 10.36
CA LYS A 233 14.54 22.82 10.07
C LYS A 233 14.28 23.99 9.12
N GLY A 234 14.77 25.18 9.46
CA GLY A 234 14.69 26.35 8.59
C GLY A 234 13.25 26.66 8.14
N ASN A 235 13.12 27.17 6.91
CA ASN A 235 11.86 27.58 6.30
C ASN A 235 10.76 26.49 6.20
N ASN A 236 11.03 25.21 6.48
CA ASN A 236 10.01 24.16 6.38
C ASN A 236 8.84 24.35 7.36
N TYR A 237 9.04 25.07 8.46
CA TYR A 237 7.99 25.29 9.47
C TYR A 237 6.80 26.13 8.97
N LYS A 238 6.97 26.91 7.88
CA LYS A 238 5.96 27.85 7.35
C LYS A 238 5.25 27.38 6.08
N TYR A 239 5.64 26.24 5.50
CA TYR A 239 4.95 25.71 4.31
C TYR A 239 3.68 24.94 4.72
N PRO A 240 2.46 25.36 4.35
CA PRO A 240 1.23 24.77 4.90
C PRO A 240 1.05 23.29 4.58
N ALA A 241 1.45 22.86 3.37
CA ALA A 241 1.40 21.44 3.03
C ALA A 241 2.39 20.61 3.86
N VAL A 242 3.54 21.16 4.27
CA VAL A 242 4.48 20.47 5.18
C VAL A 242 3.93 20.46 6.61
N GLN A 243 3.36 21.57 7.09
CA GLN A 243 2.68 21.62 8.39
C GLN A 243 1.56 20.57 8.50
N LEU A 244 0.76 20.38 7.44
CA LEU A 244 -0.28 19.34 7.35
C LEU A 244 0.30 17.93 7.17
N HIS A 245 1.40 17.79 6.42
CA HIS A 245 2.14 16.54 6.25
C HIS A 245 2.63 16.06 7.62
N GLU A 246 3.42 16.85 8.34
CA GLU A 246 4.02 16.48 9.63
C GLU A 246 2.96 16.13 10.69
N ILE A 247 1.86 16.88 10.80
CA ILE A 247 0.74 16.53 11.69
C ILE A 247 -0.01 15.24 11.25
N GLY A 248 0.32 14.69 10.06
CA GLY A 248 -0.13 13.43 9.47
C GLY A 248 0.93 12.34 9.13
N GLN A 249 2.24 12.57 9.26
CA GLN A 249 3.33 11.79 8.64
C GLN A 249 4.09 10.85 9.60
N VAL A 250 4.54 9.69 9.09
CA VAL A 250 5.29 8.67 9.85
C VAL A 250 6.39 8.02 9.02
N GLU A 251 7.64 8.39 9.26
CA GLU A 251 8.78 7.54 8.90
C GLU A 251 9.21 6.70 10.11
N ASP A 252 9.48 5.42 9.84
CA ASP A 252 10.15 4.42 10.69
C ASP A 252 9.80 4.33 12.19
N LYS A 253 8.80 3.47 12.43
CA LYS A 253 8.41 2.79 13.70
C LYS A 253 7.52 3.58 14.70
N GLU A 254 6.20 3.49 14.40
CA GLU A 254 5.03 3.31 15.32
C GLU A 254 3.98 4.44 15.59
N MET A 255 3.02 4.64 14.66
CA MET A 255 1.57 5.08 14.80
C MET A 255 1.19 6.54 15.21
N HIS A 256 0.41 7.30 14.40
CA HIS A 256 0.49 8.80 14.34
C HIS A 256 -0.50 9.75 15.08
N ASN A 257 -0.15 11.06 15.15
CA ASN A 257 -0.93 12.20 15.70
C ASN A 257 -2.37 12.30 15.19
N LEU A 258 -2.59 12.54 13.89
CA LEU A 258 -3.89 12.31 13.25
C LEU A 258 -4.00 10.88 12.69
N ASN A 259 -3.18 9.95 13.19
CA ASN A 259 -3.09 8.54 12.79
C ASN A 259 -3.08 8.27 11.28
N MET A 260 -2.62 9.24 10.48
CA MET A 260 -2.40 9.11 9.05
C MET A 260 -1.02 8.49 8.80
N ALA A 261 -0.84 8.00 7.58
CA ALA A 261 0.37 7.35 7.10
C ALA A 261 0.68 7.87 5.69
N HIS A 262 1.92 7.68 5.22
CA HIS A 262 2.32 8.12 3.89
C HIS A 262 1.45 7.56 2.77
N SER A 263 1.50 8.27 1.65
CA SER A 263 0.98 7.82 0.36
C SER A 263 2.11 7.65 -0.64
N GLY A 264 2.10 6.52 -1.34
CA GLY A 264 2.96 6.22 -2.46
C GLY A 264 2.27 6.45 -3.79
N GLY A 265 3.03 6.82 -4.82
CA GLY A 265 2.52 7.07 -6.17
C GLY A 265 2.39 5.80 -7.01
N LEU A 266 2.12 5.99 -8.29
CA LEU A 266 2.00 4.92 -9.30
C LEU A 266 3.28 4.08 -9.46
N ASP A 267 4.44 4.59 -9.04
CA ASP A 267 5.72 3.87 -9.05
C ASP A 267 5.92 2.93 -7.85
N GLY A 268 4.96 2.90 -6.92
CA GLY A 268 4.97 2.04 -5.74
C GLY A 268 5.96 2.43 -4.63
N LYS A 269 6.71 3.53 -4.79
CA LYS A 269 7.56 4.09 -3.73
C LYS A 269 6.72 4.81 -2.68
N ILE A 270 7.34 5.18 -1.56
CA ILE A 270 6.73 5.99 -0.51
C ILE A 270 6.98 7.48 -0.84
N TYR A 271 6.09 8.38 -0.44
CA TYR A 271 6.09 9.82 -0.73
C TYR A 271 5.92 10.23 -2.20
N THR A 272 5.61 9.32 -3.12
CA THR A 272 5.46 9.65 -4.55
C THR A 272 4.02 9.93 -5.01
N ASP A 273 3.04 9.98 -4.10
CA ASP A 273 1.66 10.42 -4.40
C ASP A 273 1.61 11.97 -4.44
N HIS A 274 1.34 12.55 -5.59
CA HIS A 274 1.23 14.01 -5.76
C HIS A 274 -0.24 14.50 -5.77
N THR A 275 -1.20 13.61 -5.48
CA THR A 275 -2.63 13.91 -5.36
C THR A 275 -3.01 14.45 -3.98
N CYS A 276 -2.20 14.17 -2.94
CA CYS A 276 -2.53 14.51 -1.56
C CYS A 276 -1.32 14.87 -0.68
N VAL A 277 -1.57 15.59 0.42
CA VAL A 277 -0.52 16.04 1.36
C VAL A 277 0.26 14.90 2.01
N MET A 278 -0.19 13.65 1.90
CA MET A 278 0.48 12.51 2.52
C MET A 278 1.52 11.81 1.64
N GLY A 279 1.62 12.16 0.35
CA GLY A 279 2.74 11.77 -0.48
C GLY A 279 3.80 12.86 -0.50
N ASN A 280 3.84 13.64 -1.57
CA ASN A 280 4.82 14.72 -1.73
C ASN A 280 4.16 16.10 -1.48
N PRO A 281 4.29 16.69 -0.28
CA PRO A 281 3.69 17.99 0.02
C PRO A 281 4.35 19.13 -0.77
N LEU A 282 3.61 20.22 -0.98
CA LEU A 282 4.14 21.42 -1.62
C LEU A 282 5.03 22.23 -0.66
N PHE A 283 6.32 22.28 -0.98
CA PHE A 283 7.32 23.13 -0.32
C PHE A 283 7.17 24.61 -0.77
N SER A 284 6.05 25.23 -0.41
CA SER A 284 5.74 26.63 -0.71
C SER A 284 5.00 27.31 0.43
N ASP A 285 5.22 28.62 0.53
CA ASP A 285 4.81 29.52 1.62
C ASP A 285 3.49 30.27 1.34
N SER A 286 2.98 30.15 0.10
CA SER A 286 1.76 30.83 -0.38
C SER A 286 0.93 29.99 -1.38
N VAL A 287 1.35 28.75 -1.62
CA VAL A 287 0.69 27.75 -2.47
C VAL A 287 0.79 26.41 -1.72
N GLY A 288 -0.29 25.66 -1.62
CA GLY A 288 -0.36 24.48 -0.74
C GLY A 288 -1.76 23.93 -0.49
N LYS A 289 -2.77 24.39 -1.25
CA LYS A 289 -4.16 23.94 -1.16
C LYS A 289 -4.29 22.53 -1.73
N MET A 290 -4.04 21.59 -0.85
CA MET A 290 -4.07 20.15 -1.04
C MET A 290 -4.57 19.53 0.27
N CYS A 291 -5.43 18.52 0.19
CA CYS A 291 -5.91 17.76 1.34
C CYS A 291 -5.47 16.29 1.24
N TYR A 292 -6.19 15.38 1.89
CA TYR A 292 -5.88 13.97 1.98
C TYR A 292 -6.55 13.17 0.83
N ASN A 293 -5.98 12.02 0.43
CA ASN A 293 -6.55 11.18 -0.63
C ASN A 293 -7.75 10.33 -0.14
N ALA A 294 -8.42 9.65 -1.07
CA ALA A 294 -9.62 8.86 -0.83
C ALA A 294 -9.51 7.92 0.39
N ALA A 295 -8.44 7.13 0.49
CA ALA A 295 -8.23 6.18 1.58
C ALA A 295 -8.22 6.86 2.96
N LYS A 296 -7.59 8.04 3.06
CA LYS A 296 -7.51 8.82 4.30
C LYS A 296 -8.81 9.58 4.58
N ASN A 297 -9.50 10.11 3.57
CA ASN A 297 -10.84 10.71 3.72
C ASN A 297 -11.87 9.71 4.28
N TYR A 298 -11.81 8.46 3.81
CA TYR A 298 -12.60 7.36 4.38
C TYR A 298 -12.23 7.07 5.85
N GLN A 299 -10.94 7.15 6.22
CA GLN A 299 -10.49 7.00 7.62
C GLN A 299 -11.06 8.10 8.52
N PHE A 300 -11.03 9.38 8.12
CA PHE A 300 -11.70 10.45 8.88
C PHE A 300 -13.22 10.20 9.00
N ALA A 301 -13.88 9.76 7.93
CA ALA A 301 -15.31 9.46 7.95
C ALA A 301 -15.67 8.30 8.89
N LYS A 302 -14.87 7.23 8.93
CA LYS A 302 -15.10 6.08 9.83
C LYS A 302 -14.55 6.26 11.24
N ALA A 303 -13.72 7.27 11.48
CA ALA A 303 -13.45 7.80 12.80
C ALA A 303 -14.59 8.70 13.35
N GLY A 304 -15.62 9.01 12.54
CA GLY A 304 -16.71 9.91 12.93
C GLY A 304 -16.25 11.37 13.03
N ALA A 305 -15.34 11.79 12.15
CA ALA A 305 -14.62 13.06 12.27
C ALA A 305 -14.97 14.09 11.20
N TRP A 306 -14.58 13.82 9.95
CA TRP A 306 -14.86 14.64 8.79
C TRP A 306 -15.67 13.81 7.80
N TYR A 307 -16.43 14.46 6.94
CA TYR A 307 -17.22 13.78 5.89
C TYR A 307 -18.27 12.77 6.39
N ASN A 308 -18.68 12.88 7.65
CA ASN A 308 -19.49 11.88 8.35
C ASN A 308 -20.91 12.35 8.71
N ASP A 309 -21.36 13.50 8.21
CA ASP A 309 -22.69 14.06 8.50
C ASP A 309 -23.83 13.17 7.97
N LYS A 310 -23.54 12.34 6.96
CA LYS A 310 -24.40 11.27 6.44
C LYS A 310 -23.57 10.03 6.11
N PRO A 311 -24.07 8.79 6.34
CA PRO A 311 -23.32 7.57 6.04
C PRO A 311 -23.05 7.36 4.54
N GLU A 312 -23.90 7.92 3.68
CA GLU A 312 -23.80 7.88 2.20
C GLU A 312 -22.54 8.58 1.67
N HIS A 313 -22.00 9.56 2.41
CA HIS A 313 -20.82 10.31 1.99
C HIS A 313 -19.54 9.45 1.90
N ALA A 314 -19.48 8.32 2.61
CA ALA A 314 -18.33 7.42 2.63
C ALA A 314 -18.77 5.94 2.67
N ILE A 315 -19.16 5.36 1.55
CA ILE A 315 -19.72 4.00 1.49
C ILE A 315 -18.64 2.90 1.43
N SER A 316 -19.04 1.66 1.74
CA SER A 316 -18.32 0.45 1.32
C SER A 316 -19.16 -0.30 0.30
N TRP A 317 -18.55 -0.71 -0.82
CA TRP A 317 -19.15 -1.63 -1.79
C TRP A 317 -18.37 -2.94 -1.81
N ASP A 318 -19.09 -4.06 -1.82
CA ASP A 318 -18.52 -5.40 -1.89
C ASP A 318 -19.14 -6.13 -3.10
N SER A 319 -18.29 -6.63 -4.01
CA SER A 319 -18.74 -7.39 -5.18
C SER A 319 -19.37 -8.75 -4.84
N GLY A 320 -19.21 -9.21 -3.59
CA GLY A 320 -19.43 -10.59 -3.20
C GLY A 320 -18.59 -11.56 -4.03
N SER A 321 -19.16 -12.74 -4.30
CA SER A 321 -18.59 -13.81 -5.13
C SER A 321 -19.41 -14.10 -6.40
N LYS A 322 -20.50 -13.35 -6.64
CA LYS A 322 -21.40 -13.54 -7.79
C LYS A 322 -21.00 -12.62 -8.95
N PRO A 323 -20.72 -13.13 -10.16
CA PRO A 323 -20.46 -12.27 -11.31
C PRO A 323 -21.73 -11.52 -11.75
N GLY A 324 -21.56 -10.32 -12.31
CA GLY A 324 -22.65 -9.40 -12.62
C GLY A 324 -23.02 -8.46 -11.46
N THR A 325 -22.48 -8.66 -10.24
CA THR A 325 -22.59 -7.67 -9.16
C THR A 325 -21.93 -6.37 -9.62
N SER A 326 -22.68 -5.27 -9.51
CA SER A 326 -22.29 -3.97 -10.02
C SER A 326 -22.74 -2.86 -9.06
N TRP A 327 -22.21 -1.66 -9.28
CA TRP A 327 -22.68 -0.42 -8.70
C TRP A 327 -22.45 0.68 -9.73
N SER A 328 -23.48 1.47 -10.02
CA SER A 328 -23.36 2.66 -10.86
C SER A 328 -23.95 3.83 -10.10
N GLY A 329 -23.27 4.98 -10.13
CA GLY A 329 -23.72 6.15 -9.39
C GLY A 329 -22.77 7.34 -9.50
N ARG A 330 -23.25 8.47 -9.01
CA ARG A 330 -22.50 9.73 -8.92
C ARG A 330 -21.63 9.75 -7.68
N ILE A 331 -20.42 10.29 -7.82
CA ILE A 331 -19.59 10.78 -6.72
C ILE A 331 -19.33 12.28 -6.92
N ILE A 332 -19.09 13.00 -5.82
CA ILE A 332 -18.71 14.43 -5.88
C ILE A 332 -17.27 14.64 -5.41
N GLY A 333 -16.70 15.79 -5.80
CA GLY A 333 -15.38 16.19 -5.35
C GLY A 333 -15.33 16.41 -3.84
N VAL A 334 -14.31 15.88 -3.16
CA VAL A 334 -14.14 16.09 -1.71
C VAL A 334 -14.03 17.58 -1.33
N ALA A 335 -13.54 18.41 -2.25
CA ALA A 335 -13.43 19.86 -2.10
C ALA A 335 -14.76 20.64 -2.20
N GLU A 336 -15.86 19.96 -2.53
CA GLU A 336 -17.22 20.54 -2.63
C GLU A 336 -18.22 19.76 -1.75
N TYR A 337 -17.73 19.11 -0.69
CA TYR A 337 -18.49 18.26 0.22
C TYR A 337 -19.68 18.95 0.92
N ASP A 338 -19.54 20.24 1.27
CA ASP A 338 -20.59 21.04 1.89
C ASP A 338 -21.73 21.37 0.91
N ASN A 339 -21.43 21.42 -0.39
CA ASN A 339 -22.40 21.58 -1.48
C ASN A 339 -22.88 20.23 -2.03
N ASN A 340 -23.36 19.32 -1.17
CA ASN A 340 -23.82 17.98 -1.57
C ASN A 340 -25.35 17.78 -1.43
N PRO A 341 -26.20 18.46 -2.23
CA PRO A 341 -27.66 18.34 -2.12
C PRO A 341 -28.22 16.99 -2.58
N GLY A 342 -27.39 16.13 -3.20
CA GLY A 342 -27.76 14.80 -3.68
C GLY A 342 -27.28 13.64 -2.79
N ASP A 343 -26.67 13.94 -1.64
CA ASP A 343 -26.10 12.96 -0.69
C ASP A 343 -25.12 11.97 -1.33
N HIS A 344 -24.41 12.41 -2.38
CA HIS A 344 -23.51 11.55 -3.15
C HIS A 344 -22.24 11.21 -2.34
N PRO A 345 -21.64 10.01 -2.51
CA PRO A 345 -20.35 9.70 -1.91
C PRO A 345 -19.24 10.66 -2.37
N ILE A 346 -18.37 11.07 -1.44
CA ILE A 346 -17.04 11.61 -1.79
C ILE A 346 -16.00 10.49 -1.91
N VAL A 347 -16.27 9.33 -1.29
CA VAL A 347 -15.38 8.16 -1.30
C VAL A 347 -16.14 6.85 -1.26
N ILE A 348 -15.66 5.88 -2.03
CA ILE A 348 -16.14 4.50 -2.06
C ILE A 348 -14.99 3.57 -1.69
N ARG A 349 -15.12 2.86 -0.57
CA ARG A 349 -14.25 1.72 -0.24
C ARG A 349 -14.74 0.49 -1.00
N ILE A 350 -13.93 0.01 -1.94
CA ILE A 350 -14.15 -1.21 -2.71
C ILE A 350 -13.49 -2.35 -1.94
N VAL A 351 -14.31 -3.21 -1.34
CA VAL A 351 -13.83 -4.30 -0.49
C VAL A 351 -13.12 -5.35 -1.36
N THR A 352 -11.83 -5.61 -1.12
CA THR A 352 -11.09 -6.66 -1.86
C THR A 352 -11.30 -8.04 -1.27
N GLY A 353 -11.53 -8.14 0.04
CA GLY A 353 -11.50 -9.41 0.78
C GLY A 353 -10.11 -9.82 1.27
N THR A 354 -9.11 -8.95 1.19
CA THR A 354 -7.77 -9.13 1.80
C THR A 354 -7.59 -8.18 3.01
N ASP A 355 -6.35 -8.02 3.49
CA ASP A 355 -5.97 -6.98 4.47
C ASP A 355 -5.98 -5.56 3.88
N ARG A 356 -6.04 -5.42 2.55
CA ARG A 356 -5.95 -4.16 1.81
C ARG A 356 -7.13 -3.91 0.89
N ASP A 357 -7.83 -2.81 1.05
CA ASP A 357 -8.95 -2.41 0.19
C ASP A 357 -8.54 -1.32 -0.82
N LEU A 358 -9.37 -1.13 -1.84
CA LEU A 358 -9.25 0.00 -2.75
C LEU A 358 -10.22 1.12 -2.34
N PHE A 359 -9.82 2.36 -2.60
CA PHE A 359 -10.57 3.57 -2.27
C PHE A 359 -10.64 4.44 -3.51
N LEU A 360 -11.87 4.71 -3.96
CA LEU A 360 -12.18 5.51 -5.13
C LEU A 360 -12.72 6.86 -4.67
N GLY A 361 -12.17 7.97 -5.19
CA GLY A 361 -12.68 9.31 -4.94
C GLY A 361 -12.41 10.26 -6.12
N PHE A 362 -13.15 11.37 -6.20
CA PHE A 362 -12.95 12.38 -7.24
C PHE A 362 -12.06 13.51 -6.72
N ASN A 363 -10.86 13.66 -7.32
CA ASN A 363 -9.84 14.60 -6.86
C ASN A 363 -10.00 15.98 -7.52
N ARG A 364 -11.17 16.58 -7.27
CA ARG A 364 -11.56 17.91 -7.75
C ARG A 364 -10.52 18.98 -7.40
N GLN A 365 -9.96 19.65 -8.41
CA GLN A 365 -8.95 20.70 -8.29
C GLN A 365 -9.60 22.08 -8.08
N ILE A 366 -10.31 22.24 -6.95
CA ILE A 366 -10.96 23.51 -6.57
C ILE A 366 -10.82 23.76 -5.07
N GLY A 367 -10.99 25.01 -4.64
CA GLY A 367 -11.08 25.38 -3.22
C GLY A 367 -9.88 24.88 -2.41
N MET A 368 -10.14 23.97 -1.47
CA MET A 368 -9.12 23.38 -0.59
C MET A 368 -8.11 22.46 -1.31
N ASN A 369 -8.40 22.04 -2.55
CA ASN A 369 -7.56 21.19 -3.41
C ASN A 369 -7.07 21.92 -4.68
N SER A 370 -7.16 23.26 -4.78
CA SER A 370 -6.81 23.98 -6.02
C SER A 370 -5.37 23.75 -6.51
N ASP A 371 -4.46 23.33 -5.63
CA ASP A 371 -3.03 23.31 -5.90
C ASP A 371 -2.49 21.89 -6.12
N VAL A 372 -3.32 20.83 -6.13
CA VAL A 372 -2.91 19.43 -6.38
C VAL A 372 -2.05 19.31 -7.65
N LYS A 373 -1.05 18.41 -7.66
CA LYS A 373 -0.07 18.29 -8.76
C LYS A 373 -0.19 17.04 -9.61
N GLU A 374 -0.99 16.07 -9.16
CA GLU A 374 -1.36 14.86 -9.89
C GLU A 374 -2.87 14.65 -9.75
N ALA A 375 -3.49 14.03 -10.76
CA ALA A 375 -4.91 13.70 -10.81
C ALA A 375 -5.89 14.86 -10.53
N GLY A 376 -5.53 16.11 -10.85
CA GLY A 376 -6.43 17.26 -10.68
C GLY A 376 -7.63 17.16 -11.61
N ASP A 377 -8.85 17.21 -11.07
CA ASP A 377 -10.11 16.95 -11.78
C ASP A 377 -10.17 15.54 -12.43
N GLU A 378 -9.47 14.56 -11.85
CA GLU A 378 -9.52 13.14 -12.23
C GLU A 378 -10.02 12.27 -11.07
N VAL A 379 -10.49 11.06 -11.39
CA VAL A 379 -10.91 10.06 -10.41
C VAL A 379 -9.71 9.23 -9.99
N THR A 380 -9.41 9.16 -8.69
CA THR A 380 -8.26 8.42 -8.16
C THR A 380 -8.68 7.08 -7.57
N ILE A 381 -7.84 6.06 -7.76
CA ILE A 381 -7.96 4.75 -7.11
C ILE A 381 -6.71 4.54 -6.25
N THR A 382 -6.92 4.43 -4.94
CA THR A 382 -5.87 4.26 -3.94
C THR A 382 -6.01 2.91 -3.24
N GLU A 383 -4.98 2.08 -3.18
CA GLU A 383 -4.92 0.94 -2.26
C GLU A 383 -4.47 1.39 -0.88
N ALA A 384 -5.08 0.89 0.18
CA ALA A 384 -4.58 1.02 1.55
C ALA A 384 -5.00 -0.20 2.37
N GLY A 385 -4.78 -0.19 3.69
CA GLY A 385 -5.49 -1.10 4.60
C GLY A 385 -7.01 -0.88 4.59
N ASN A 386 -7.76 -1.48 5.50
CA ASN A 386 -9.23 -1.40 5.55
C ASN A 386 -9.85 0.00 5.79
N GLY A 387 -9.06 1.08 5.80
CA GLY A 387 -9.51 2.45 5.97
C GLY A 387 -10.05 2.77 7.37
N ARG A 388 -9.73 1.98 8.39
CA ARG A 388 -10.12 2.22 9.80
C ARG A 388 -8.95 2.38 10.76
N VAL A 389 -7.74 2.04 10.32
CA VAL A 389 -6.51 2.01 11.12
C VAL A 389 -5.35 2.57 10.32
N TYR A 390 -4.25 2.91 11.00
CA TYR A 390 -2.99 3.32 10.40
C TYR A 390 -2.56 2.38 9.25
N ALA A 391 -2.54 2.89 8.02
CA ALA A 391 -2.08 2.15 6.85
C ALA A 391 -1.54 3.10 5.76
N GLN A 392 -0.35 2.77 5.23
CA GLN A 392 0.17 3.40 4.02
C GLN A 392 -0.82 3.25 2.87
N SER A 393 -0.99 4.31 2.09
CA SER A 393 -1.75 4.30 0.83
C SER A 393 -0.81 4.20 -0.37
N PHE A 394 -1.28 3.64 -1.48
CA PHE A 394 -0.57 3.60 -2.76
C PHE A 394 -1.56 3.92 -3.89
N LEU A 395 -1.29 4.96 -4.68
CA LEU A 395 -2.04 5.29 -5.88
C LEU A 395 -1.87 4.16 -6.92
N LYS A 396 -2.99 3.72 -7.52
CA LYS A 396 -3.06 2.60 -8.47
C LYS A 396 -3.51 3.01 -9.87
N SER A 397 -4.32 4.05 -9.96
CA SER A 397 -4.73 4.69 -11.21
C SER A 397 -5.21 6.10 -10.91
N THR A 398 -5.01 6.98 -11.88
CA THR A 398 -5.89 8.13 -12.12
C THR A 398 -6.80 7.75 -13.30
N LEU A 399 -7.96 8.39 -13.44
CA LEU A 399 -8.93 8.08 -14.51
C LEU A 399 -9.65 9.36 -14.94
N ARG A 400 -9.72 9.59 -16.25
CA ARG A 400 -10.51 10.64 -16.91
C ARG A 400 -11.85 10.08 -17.39
N GLU A 401 -12.72 10.95 -17.90
CA GLU A 401 -13.95 10.53 -18.58
C GLU A 401 -13.65 9.51 -19.70
N GLY A 402 -14.34 8.37 -19.65
CA GLY A 402 -14.17 7.25 -20.57
C GLY A 402 -13.17 6.18 -20.11
N ASP A 403 -12.21 6.51 -19.25
CA ASP A 403 -11.19 5.57 -18.79
C ASP A 403 -11.78 4.43 -17.94
N THR A 404 -11.09 3.29 -17.93
CA THR A 404 -11.50 2.11 -17.15
C THR A 404 -10.29 1.44 -16.50
N TYR A 405 -10.25 1.44 -15.17
CA TYR A 405 -9.33 0.59 -14.41
C TYR A 405 -9.88 -0.83 -14.35
N LYS A 406 -9.01 -1.83 -14.62
CA LYS A 406 -9.39 -3.24 -14.69
C LYS A 406 -8.43 -4.08 -13.85
N ILE A 407 -9.00 -4.88 -12.97
CA ILE A 407 -8.28 -5.77 -12.06
C ILE A 407 -8.65 -7.20 -12.45
N ASP A 408 -7.78 -7.86 -13.20
CA ASP A 408 -7.97 -9.27 -13.53
C ASP A 408 -7.72 -10.18 -12.32
N GLN A 409 -8.29 -11.39 -12.37
CA GLN A 409 -8.27 -12.35 -11.27
C GLN A 409 -8.78 -11.76 -9.93
N TRP A 410 -9.80 -10.90 -9.99
CA TRP A 410 -10.43 -10.32 -8.81
C TRP A 410 -10.86 -11.43 -7.84
N ARG A 411 -10.37 -11.37 -6.59
CA ARG A 411 -10.59 -12.41 -5.57
C ARG A 411 -10.20 -13.83 -6.01
N GLY A 412 -9.27 -13.97 -6.96
CA GLY A 412 -8.86 -15.25 -7.55
C GLY A 412 -9.95 -15.93 -8.39
N SER A 413 -11.02 -15.21 -8.79
CA SER A 413 -12.25 -15.84 -9.29
C SER A 413 -12.26 -16.18 -10.79
N GLY A 414 -11.14 -16.15 -11.50
CA GLY A 414 -11.09 -16.29 -12.96
C GLY A 414 -11.71 -15.11 -13.74
N ARG A 415 -12.06 -14.00 -13.07
CA ARG A 415 -12.81 -12.87 -13.67
C ARG A 415 -12.23 -11.53 -13.20
N SER A 416 -12.52 -10.47 -13.95
CA SER A 416 -12.07 -9.10 -13.62
C SER A 416 -13.09 -8.34 -12.76
N LEU A 417 -12.61 -7.41 -11.94
CA LEU A 417 -13.37 -6.21 -11.59
C LEU A 417 -13.02 -5.12 -12.61
N SER A 418 -14.03 -4.39 -13.08
CA SER A 418 -13.88 -3.19 -13.90
C SER A 418 -14.46 -1.99 -13.16
N ILE A 419 -13.78 -0.84 -13.26
CA ILE A 419 -14.15 0.45 -12.67
C ILE A 419 -14.00 1.48 -13.77
N LYS A 420 -15.12 1.95 -14.33
CA LYS A 420 -15.18 2.90 -15.43
C LYS A 420 -15.66 4.26 -14.96
N VAL A 421 -15.06 5.33 -15.48
CA VAL A 421 -15.61 6.68 -15.42
C VAL A 421 -16.52 6.87 -16.63
N ASP A 422 -17.81 7.10 -16.38
CA ASP A 422 -18.82 7.30 -17.43
C ASP A 422 -18.95 8.76 -17.83
N LYS A 423 -18.80 9.68 -16.88
CA LYS A 423 -18.74 11.13 -17.12
C LYS A 423 -17.92 11.84 -16.03
N ILE A 424 -17.26 12.95 -16.37
CA ILE A 424 -16.81 13.97 -15.40
C ILE A 424 -17.47 15.31 -15.78
N ASP A 425 -17.98 16.04 -14.79
CA ASP A 425 -18.51 17.40 -15.00
C ASP A 425 -17.98 18.37 -13.94
N THR A 426 -17.09 19.27 -14.38
CA THR A 426 -16.48 20.33 -13.56
C THR A 426 -17.05 21.71 -13.88
N SER A 427 -18.05 21.78 -14.76
CA SER A 427 -18.74 23.03 -15.15
C SER A 427 -19.88 23.41 -14.19
N VAL A 428 -20.29 22.47 -13.33
CA VAL A 428 -21.31 22.62 -12.30
C VAL A 428 -20.69 22.59 -10.90
N ALA A 429 -21.46 23.00 -9.89
CA ALA A 429 -21.12 22.90 -8.48
C ALA A 429 -22.27 22.17 -7.74
N PRO A 430 -22.04 21.01 -7.09
CA PRO A 430 -20.75 20.33 -6.94
C PRO A 430 -20.27 19.72 -8.27
N GLY A 431 -18.98 19.85 -8.55
CA GLY A 431 -18.35 19.08 -9.61
C GLY A 431 -18.38 17.58 -9.29
N TYR A 432 -18.71 16.77 -10.27
CA TYR A 432 -19.00 15.34 -10.08
C TYR A 432 -18.33 14.42 -11.10
N ALA A 433 -18.26 13.14 -10.76
CA ALA A 433 -18.01 12.06 -11.70
C ALA A 433 -19.13 11.00 -11.60
N ASP A 434 -19.64 10.55 -12.75
CA ASP A 434 -20.54 9.39 -12.83
C ASP A 434 -19.69 8.15 -13.12
N ILE A 435 -19.87 7.09 -12.32
CA ILE A 435 -18.97 5.93 -12.23
C ILE A 435 -19.77 4.64 -12.37
N THR A 436 -19.22 3.63 -13.05
CA THR A 436 -19.74 2.26 -13.08
C THR A 436 -18.66 1.26 -12.66
N MET A 437 -18.97 0.45 -11.66
CA MET A 437 -18.18 -0.69 -11.20
C MET A 437 -18.91 -1.99 -11.52
N MET A 438 -18.22 -2.96 -12.12
CA MET A 438 -18.82 -4.25 -12.50
C MET A 438 -17.83 -5.41 -12.28
N PHE A 439 -18.21 -6.36 -11.42
CA PHE A 439 -17.46 -7.58 -11.17
C PHE A 439 -17.88 -8.70 -12.13
N GLY A 440 -17.04 -8.92 -13.15
CA GLY A 440 -17.23 -9.88 -14.22
C GLY A 440 -18.38 -9.51 -15.15
N ASN A 441 -18.26 -9.86 -16.43
CA ASN A 441 -19.37 -9.71 -17.36
C ASN A 441 -20.58 -10.51 -16.85
N PRO A 442 -21.80 -9.95 -16.90
CA PRO A 442 -23.01 -10.74 -16.67
C PRO A 442 -23.06 -11.89 -17.70
N PRO A 443 -23.64 -13.05 -17.34
CA PRO A 443 -23.91 -14.08 -18.34
C PRO A 443 -24.80 -13.48 -19.45
N PRO A 444 -24.57 -13.84 -20.74
CA PRO A 444 -25.47 -13.42 -21.80
C PRO A 444 -26.89 -13.88 -21.46
N PRO A 445 -27.93 -13.09 -21.79
CA PRO A 445 -29.31 -13.42 -21.45
C PRO A 445 -29.64 -14.80 -22.01
N THR A 446 -30.16 -15.69 -21.17
CA THR A 446 -30.55 -17.03 -21.57
C THR A 446 -31.54 -16.90 -22.74
N PRO A 447 -31.32 -17.58 -23.88
CA PRO A 447 -32.26 -17.52 -24.99
C PRO A 447 -33.65 -17.94 -24.50
N PRO A 448 -34.74 -17.32 -25.01
CA PRO A 448 -36.09 -17.64 -24.57
C PRO A 448 -36.35 -19.14 -24.72
N PRO A 449 -37.05 -19.77 -23.77
CA PRO A 449 -37.19 -21.22 -23.74
C PRO A 449 -37.80 -21.70 -25.05
N THR A 450 -37.11 -22.61 -25.73
CA THR A 450 -37.59 -23.25 -26.96
C THR A 450 -39.02 -23.77 -26.73
N PRO A 451 -40.00 -23.41 -27.57
CA PRO A 451 -41.37 -23.85 -27.37
C PRO A 451 -41.42 -25.38 -27.31
N LEU A 452 -42.17 -25.89 -26.33
CA LEU A 452 -42.25 -27.31 -26.01
C LEU A 452 -42.56 -28.13 -27.29
N PRO A 453 -41.83 -29.22 -27.58
CA PRO A 453 -42.04 -29.99 -28.80
C PRO A 453 -43.50 -30.46 -28.89
N THR A 454 -44.15 -30.13 -30.00
CA THR A 454 -45.56 -30.45 -30.25
C THR A 454 -45.77 -31.96 -30.11
N SER A 455 -46.82 -32.35 -29.38
CA SER A 455 -47.16 -33.75 -29.15
C SER A 455 -47.33 -34.51 -30.47
N PRO A 456 -46.89 -35.79 -30.54
CA PRO A 456 -46.94 -36.57 -31.76
C PRO A 456 -48.40 -36.79 -32.23
N PRO A 457 -48.63 -36.94 -33.55
CA PRO A 457 -49.99 -36.96 -34.11
C PRO A 457 -50.84 -38.11 -33.53
N THR A 458 -51.97 -37.75 -32.92
CA THR A 458 -52.96 -38.75 -32.47
C THR A 458 -53.70 -39.30 -33.69
N THR A 459 -53.70 -40.62 -33.87
CA THR A 459 -54.38 -41.26 -35.00
C THR A 459 -55.91 -41.15 -34.87
N PRO A 460 -56.63 -40.79 -35.95
CA PRO A 460 -58.08 -40.63 -35.88
C PRO A 460 -58.77 -42.00 -35.79
N THR A 461 -59.58 -42.19 -34.75
CA THR A 461 -60.43 -43.39 -34.62
C THR A 461 -61.69 -43.24 -35.47
N THR A 462 -61.98 -44.28 -36.26
CA THR A 462 -63.13 -44.33 -37.17
C THR A 462 -64.46 -44.34 -36.41
N ARG A 463 -65.45 -43.60 -36.94
CA ARG A 463 -66.88 -43.79 -36.62
C ARG A 463 -67.67 -44.03 -37.90
N SER A 464 -68.58 -44.99 -37.86
CA SER A 464 -69.44 -45.40 -38.97
C SER A 464 -70.57 -44.38 -39.25
N PRO A 465 -71.16 -44.39 -40.47
CA PRO A 465 -71.99 -43.28 -40.96
C PRO A 465 -73.49 -43.42 -40.64
N THR A 466 -74.23 -42.32 -40.81
CA THR A 466 -75.69 -42.35 -41.00
C THR A 466 -76.12 -41.18 -41.91
N LEU A 467 -77.17 -41.40 -42.71
CA LEU A 467 -77.79 -40.45 -43.65
C LEU A 467 -78.72 -39.47 -42.87
N SER A 468 -79.35 -38.40 -43.38
CA SER A 468 -79.81 -38.03 -44.74
C SER A 468 -80.04 -36.47 -44.84
N PRO A 469 -80.48 -35.88 -45.97
CA PRO A 469 -80.13 -34.48 -46.32
C PRO A 469 -81.25 -33.39 -46.30
N THR A 470 -80.81 -32.14 -46.59
CA THR A 470 -81.54 -31.03 -47.29
C THR A 470 -82.15 -29.88 -46.46
N ARG A 471 -81.63 -28.64 -46.63
CA ARG A 471 -82.35 -27.50 -47.26
C ARG A 471 -81.40 -26.35 -47.68
N ILE A 472 -81.85 -25.51 -48.61
CA ILE A 472 -81.15 -24.41 -49.30
C ILE A 472 -81.54 -23.04 -48.71
N VAL A 473 -80.64 -22.02 -48.74
CA VAL A 473 -80.93 -20.62 -49.20
C VAL A 473 -79.66 -19.75 -49.37
N MET A 474 -79.76 -18.84 -50.35
CA MET A 474 -78.92 -17.71 -50.80
C MET A 474 -78.44 -16.73 -49.68
N ALA A 475 -77.48 -15.82 -49.82
CA ALA A 475 -76.47 -15.40 -50.85
C ALA A 475 -75.35 -14.59 -50.10
N GLN A 476 -74.46 -13.71 -50.60
CA GLN A 476 -74.28 -12.89 -51.83
C GLN A 476 -72.77 -12.71 -52.19
N ILE A 477 -72.48 -11.87 -53.20
CA ILE A 477 -71.17 -11.53 -53.79
C ILE A 477 -71.15 -9.99 -53.99
N PRO A 478 -70.08 -9.24 -53.64
CA PRO A 478 -69.09 -8.76 -54.65
C PRO A 478 -67.64 -8.55 -54.08
N THR A 479 -66.57 -8.28 -54.83
CA THR A 479 -66.36 -8.02 -56.28
C THR A 479 -64.96 -8.50 -56.73
N THR A 480 -64.77 -8.72 -58.04
CA THR A 480 -63.45 -8.96 -58.72
C THR A 480 -62.90 -7.63 -59.32
N PRO A 481 -61.65 -7.52 -59.87
CA PRO A 481 -61.14 -8.26 -61.04
C PRO A 481 -59.67 -8.77 -60.95
N ALA A 482 -59.21 -9.39 -62.03
CA ALA A 482 -57.85 -9.94 -62.27
C ALA A 482 -57.30 -9.30 -63.60
N PRO A 483 -56.46 -9.89 -64.51
CA PRO A 483 -55.73 -11.18 -64.51
C PRO A 483 -54.30 -11.17 -65.18
N THR A 484 -53.77 -12.38 -65.42
CA THR A 484 -52.89 -12.83 -66.54
C THR A 484 -51.36 -12.60 -66.59
N SER A 485 -50.67 -13.72 -66.83
CA SER A 485 -49.37 -13.94 -67.51
C SER A 485 -49.68 -14.52 -68.93
N PRO A 486 -48.79 -15.07 -69.82
CA PRO A 486 -47.32 -15.28 -69.77
C PRO A 486 -46.53 -15.08 -71.11
N LEU A 487 -45.26 -15.55 -71.16
CA LEU A 487 -44.62 -16.35 -72.25
C LEU A 487 -43.58 -15.76 -73.27
N SER A 488 -42.29 -15.95 -72.95
CA SER A 488 -41.18 -16.57 -73.76
C SER A 488 -40.60 -16.01 -75.10
N THR A 489 -39.33 -16.43 -75.34
CA THR A 489 -38.51 -16.47 -76.60
C THR A 489 -37.98 -15.14 -77.19
N SER A 490 -36.78 -15.03 -77.80
CA SER A 490 -35.71 -16.01 -78.18
C SER A 490 -34.26 -15.43 -78.20
N LEU A 491 -33.25 -16.30 -78.40
CA LEU A 491 -31.78 -16.07 -78.54
C LEU A 491 -31.36 -15.60 -79.98
N PRO A 492 -30.05 -15.40 -80.35
CA PRO A 492 -28.75 -15.45 -79.62
C PRO A 492 -27.95 -14.11 -79.77
N THR A 493 -26.61 -13.90 -79.87
CA THR A 493 -25.35 -14.72 -80.05
C THR A 493 -24.07 -13.86 -79.79
N MET A 494 -22.93 -14.49 -79.38
CA MET A 494 -21.50 -14.03 -79.52
C MET A 494 -21.05 -12.72 -78.80
N SER A 495 -19.82 -12.56 -78.27
CA SER A 495 -18.63 -13.45 -78.14
C SER A 495 -17.74 -13.09 -76.92
N LEU A 496 -16.93 -14.07 -76.47
CA LEU A 496 -15.85 -14.04 -75.45
C LEU A 496 -14.60 -13.24 -75.95
N PRO A 497 -13.48 -13.01 -75.20
CA PRO A 497 -13.09 -13.50 -73.86
C PRO A 497 -12.41 -12.39 -72.95
N THR A 498 -11.71 -12.56 -71.80
CA THR A 498 -11.30 -13.61 -70.81
C THR A 498 -10.94 -12.87 -69.45
N LEU A 499 -10.26 -13.33 -68.37
CA LEU A 499 -9.56 -14.57 -67.92
C LEU A 499 -9.48 -14.62 -66.35
N LEU A 500 -10.08 -15.63 -65.69
CA LEU A 500 -9.77 -16.13 -64.30
C LEU A 500 -9.78 -15.12 -63.10
N PRO A 501 -9.58 -15.51 -61.80
CA PRO A 501 -9.22 -16.82 -61.22
C PRO A 501 -10.38 -17.63 -60.61
N THR A 502 -10.05 -18.85 -60.15
CA THR A 502 -10.96 -19.98 -59.92
C THR A 502 -11.46 -20.10 -58.48
N THR A 503 -12.75 -20.43 -58.30
CA THR A 503 -13.30 -21.04 -57.07
C THR A 503 -13.42 -22.56 -57.24
N GLN A 504 -13.15 -23.32 -56.18
CA GLN A 504 -13.32 -24.78 -56.16
C GLN A 504 -14.14 -25.20 -54.92
N LEU A 505 -15.17 -26.01 -55.11
CA LEU A 505 -15.97 -26.56 -54.00
C LEU A 505 -15.22 -27.70 -53.28
N PRO A 506 -15.53 -27.97 -52.00
CA PRO A 506 -14.92 -29.08 -51.26
C PRO A 506 -15.35 -30.44 -51.83
N ALA A 507 -14.37 -31.30 -52.13
CA ALA A 507 -14.64 -32.71 -52.43
C ALA A 507 -14.75 -33.51 -51.12
N THR A 508 -15.79 -34.32 -50.98
CA THR A 508 -15.97 -35.21 -49.84
C THR A 508 -15.07 -36.45 -49.96
N SER A 509 -14.04 -36.52 -49.12
CA SER A 509 -13.28 -37.75 -48.86
C SER A 509 -13.26 -38.00 -47.35
N PRO A 510 -13.46 -39.25 -46.88
CA PRO A 510 -13.35 -39.55 -45.45
C PRO A 510 -11.91 -39.37 -44.98
N THR A 511 -11.70 -38.55 -43.95
CA THR A 511 -10.42 -38.45 -43.25
C THR A 511 -10.11 -39.81 -42.58
N PRO A 512 -8.89 -40.34 -42.67
CA PRO A 512 -8.50 -41.52 -41.88
C PRO A 512 -8.62 -41.22 -40.37
N PRO A 513 -8.83 -42.25 -39.53
CA PRO A 513 -8.91 -42.05 -38.08
C PRO A 513 -7.62 -41.41 -37.52
N PRO A 514 -7.71 -40.64 -36.43
CA PRO A 514 -6.59 -39.87 -35.89
C PRO A 514 -5.39 -40.77 -35.60
N THR A 515 -4.31 -40.54 -36.34
CA THR A 515 -3.12 -41.39 -36.32
C THR A 515 -2.23 -41.01 -35.15
N SER A 516 -2.26 -41.84 -34.11
CA SER A 516 -1.56 -41.69 -32.82
C SER A 516 -1.93 -40.44 -31.99
N PRO A 517 -1.90 -40.51 -30.64
CA PRO A 517 -1.81 -39.31 -29.83
C PRO A 517 -0.50 -38.56 -30.18
N PRO A 518 -0.45 -37.23 -30.03
CA PRO A 518 0.83 -36.52 -30.14
C PRO A 518 1.83 -37.14 -29.16
N ALA A 519 3.06 -37.38 -29.62
CA ALA A 519 4.14 -37.73 -28.71
C ALA A 519 4.23 -36.64 -27.63
N PRO A 520 4.37 -37.01 -26.34
CA PRO A 520 4.36 -36.03 -25.26
C PRO A 520 5.45 -35.00 -25.52
N SER A 521 5.05 -33.74 -25.70
CA SER A 521 5.95 -32.62 -25.90
C SER A 521 6.81 -32.49 -24.64
N THR A 522 8.06 -32.96 -24.73
CA THR A 522 9.00 -32.94 -23.63
C THR A 522 9.29 -31.50 -23.26
N ILE A 523 8.74 -31.07 -22.13
CA ILE A 523 8.93 -29.73 -21.58
C ILE A 523 10.44 -29.51 -21.37
N GLU A 524 11.02 -28.56 -22.11
CA GLU A 524 12.44 -28.25 -22.02
C GLU A 524 12.71 -27.43 -20.76
N VAL A 525 13.36 -28.05 -19.78
CA VAL A 525 13.73 -27.39 -18.52
C VAL A 525 15.02 -26.61 -18.74
N LEU A 526 14.89 -25.29 -18.75
CA LEU A 526 15.96 -24.31 -18.85
C LEU A 526 16.66 -24.13 -17.50
N GLU A 527 17.95 -23.77 -17.55
CA GLU A 527 18.77 -23.45 -16.38
C GLU A 527 19.36 -22.03 -16.50
N TYR A 528 19.03 -21.13 -15.56
CA TYR A 528 19.70 -19.83 -15.46
C TYR A 528 20.75 -19.84 -14.35
N SER A 529 22.01 -19.55 -14.71
CA SER A 529 23.16 -19.59 -13.80
C SER A 529 23.48 -18.23 -13.18
N LEU A 530 23.77 -18.24 -11.88
CA LEU A 530 24.05 -17.08 -11.01
C LEU A 530 25.44 -17.17 -10.35
N GLU A 531 26.35 -17.95 -10.92
CA GLU A 531 27.68 -18.19 -10.33
C GLU A 531 28.66 -17.00 -10.50
N ASN A 532 29.78 -17.04 -9.76
CA ASN A 532 30.90 -16.07 -9.83
C ASN A 532 30.57 -14.58 -9.61
N ARG A 533 29.70 -14.26 -8.64
CA ARG A 533 29.65 -12.93 -8.01
C ARG A 533 30.92 -12.66 -7.18
N SER A 534 31.40 -11.42 -7.17
CA SER A 534 32.74 -11.03 -6.71
C SER A 534 33.01 -11.18 -5.21
N THR A 535 31.98 -11.08 -4.36
CA THR A 535 32.10 -11.20 -2.90
C THR A 535 31.25 -12.35 -2.36
N LYS A 536 31.91 -13.42 -1.90
CA LYS A 536 31.27 -14.64 -1.38
C LYS A 536 30.89 -14.48 0.10
N GLY A 537 29.60 -14.37 0.38
CA GLY A 537 29.01 -14.46 1.71
C GLY A 537 28.48 -15.86 2.03
N SER A 538 27.83 -16.01 3.18
CA SER A 538 27.06 -17.23 3.50
C SER A 538 25.92 -16.92 4.47
N ALA A 539 24.84 -17.70 4.38
CA ALA A 539 23.64 -17.54 5.18
C ALA A 539 23.03 -18.91 5.54
N LYS A 540 22.00 -18.93 6.39
CA LYS A 540 21.14 -20.11 6.55
C LYS A 540 19.85 -19.98 5.75
N GLY A 541 19.19 -18.82 5.81
CA GLY A 541 18.10 -18.46 4.90
C GLY A 541 18.51 -17.33 3.96
N LEU A 542 17.91 -17.29 2.78
CA LEU A 542 17.88 -16.16 1.87
C LEU A 542 16.43 -16.00 1.41
N THR A 543 15.90 -14.78 1.42
CA THR A 543 14.67 -14.43 0.71
C THR A 543 14.98 -13.47 -0.41
N PHE A 544 14.44 -13.72 -1.59
CA PHE A 544 14.67 -12.92 -2.81
C PHE A 544 13.42 -12.99 -3.70
N THR A 545 13.36 -12.14 -4.72
CA THR A 545 12.28 -12.13 -5.71
C THR A 545 12.75 -12.52 -7.10
N ILE A 546 11.88 -13.21 -7.84
CA ILE A 546 11.96 -13.39 -9.28
C ILE A 546 10.81 -12.60 -9.90
N ARG A 547 11.07 -11.87 -10.98
CA ARG A 547 10.03 -11.34 -11.86
C ARG A 547 10.13 -12.03 -13.21
N ALA A 548 9.02 -12.50 -13.75
CA ALA A 548 8.99 -13.15 -15.05
C ALA A 548 8.88 -12.13 -16.19
N ARG A 549 9.57 -12.36 -17.30
CA ARG A 549 9.49 -11.60 -18.57
C ARG A 549 8.74 -12.36 -19.67
N LYS A 550 8.49 -13.65 -19.47
CA LYS A 550 7.63 -14.57 -20.27
C LYS A 550 6.77 -15.38 -19.28
N ASP A 551 5.67 -15.99 -19.71
CA ASP A 551 4.91 -16.92 -18.85
C ASP A 551 5.75 -18.17 -18.55
N LEU A 552 6.11 -18.41 -17.28
CA LEU A 552 7.10 -19.45 -16.94
C LEU A 552 6.81 -20.13 -15.60
N THR A 553 7.33 -21.35 -15.44
CA THR A 553 7.11 -22.19 -14.27
C THR A 553 8.43 -22.61 -13.64
N ILE A 554 8.65 -22.25 -12.37
CA ILE A 554 9.87 -22.61 -11.62
C ILE A 554 9.76 -24.05 -11.10
N THR A 555 10.75 -24.87 -11.42
CA THR A 555 10.83 -26.31 -11.10
C THR A 555 11.96 -26.66 -10.12
N GLY A 556 12.87 -25.72 -9.83
CA GLY A 556 13.91 -25.97 -8.82
C GLY A 556 15.02 -24.94 -8.67
N PHE A 557 15.90 -25.20 -7.69
CA PHE A 557 17.04 -24.36 -7.34
C PHE A 557 18.29 -25.19 -7.01
N ASP A 558 19.43 -24.85 -7.59
CA ASP A 558 20.69 -25.57 -7.40
C ASP A 558 21.71 -24.65 -6.73
N ILE A 559 21.69 -24.59 -5.40
CA ILE A 559 22.49 -23.66 -4.59
C ILE A 559 23.83 -24.24 -4.13
N PRO A 560 24.89 -23.42 -4.01
CA PRO A 560 26.21 -23.86 -3.55
C PRO A 560 26.25 -24.12 -2.03
N PRO A 561 26.56 -25.35 -1.56
CA PRO A 561 26.62 -25.66 -0.13
C PRO A 561 27.75 -24.97 0.62
N ARG A 562 27.54 -24.63 1.90
CA ARG A 562 28.59 -24.13 2.80
C ARG A 562 29.44 -25.25 3.41
N ARG A 563 28.90 -26.48 3.57
CA ARG A 563 29.52 -27.58 4.33
C ARG A 563 29.08 -28.97 3.84
N ASN A 564 29.99 -29.95 3.86
CA ASN A 564 29.72 -31.37 3.58
C ASN A 564 28.96 -32.04 4.74
N ARG A 565 27.66 -31.75 4.90
CA ARG A 565 26.77 -32.37 5.91
C ARG A 565 25.34 -32.49 5.37
N VAL A 566 24.55 -33.36 6.01
CA VAL A 566 23.10 -33.39 5.82
C VAL A 566 22.49 -32.09 6.35
N CYS A 567 21.68 -31.45 5.51
CA CYS A 567 20.94 -30.24 5.80
C CYS A 567 19.43 -30.51 5.74
N GLN A 568 18.65 -29.96 6.68
CA GLN A 568 17.22 -29.76 6.42
C GLN A 568 17.13 -28.59 5.46
N MET A 569 16.61 -28.85 4.26
CA MET A 569 16.47 -27.89 3.17
C MET A 569 14.99 -27.61 2.98
N GLN A 570 14.61 -26.34 3.00
CA GLN A 570 13.24 -25.87 2.86
C GLN A 570 13.18 -24.78 1.79
N VAL A 571 12.18 -24.86 0.91
CA VAL A 571 11.87 -23.78 -0.05
C VAL A 571 10.41 -23.41 0.10
N TYR A 572 10.17 -22.11 0.23
CA TYR A 572 8.84 -21.51 0.33
C TYR A 572 8.66 -20.46 -0.75
N THR A 573 7.44 -20.28 -1.24
CA THR A 573 7.10 -19.27 -2.25
C THR A 573 5.88 -18.44 -1.85
N LYS A 574 5.78 -17.22 -2.38
CA LYS A 574 4.64 -16.30 -2.17
C LYS A 574 4.46 -15.39 -3.38
N ALA A 575 3.22 -15.19 -3.81
CA ALA A 575 2.90 -14.29 -4.90
C ALA A 575 3.11 -12.81 -4.52
N GLY A 576 3.63 -12.03 -5.46
CA GLY A 576 4.05 -10.65 -5.24
C GLY A 576 5.47 -10.52 -4.66
N ASP A 577 5.87 -9.28 -4.39
CA ASP A 577 7.14 -8.95 -3.73
C ASP A 577 7.02 -9.09 -2.20
N TYR A 578 8.12 -9.42 -1.52
CA TYR A 578 8.13 -9.62 -0.08
C TYR A 578 8.39 -8.29 0.66
N ARG A 579 7.96 -8.19 1.92
CA ARG A 579 8.25 -7.03 2.78
C ARG A 579 8.57 -7.49 4.20
N PHE A 580 9.85 -7.48 4.59
CA PHE A 580 10.31 -7.88 5.92
C PHE A 580 10.54 -6.73 6.91
N HIS A 581 10.17 -5.51 6.52
CA HIS A 581 10.24 -4.33 7.38
C HIS A 581 9.20 -4.34 8.52
N ASN A 582 8.22 -5.26 8.46
CA ASN A 582 7.38 -5.64 9.60
C ASN A 582 7.97 -6.90 10.27
N GLU A 583 8.28 -6.85 11.58
CA GLU A 583 9.02 -7.91 12.29
C GLU A 583 8.24 -9.23 12.51
N ASN A 584 7.04 -9.37 11.94
CA ASN A 584 6.23 -10.60 11.94
C ASN A 584 6.05 -11.16 10.53
N ALA A 585 7.12 -11.70 9.96
CA ALA A 585 7.00 -12.72 8.92
C ALA A 585 6.63 -14.06 9.55
N ILE A 586 5.36 -14.16 9.94
CA ILE A 586 4.67 -15.44 10.12
C ILE A 586 4.69 -16.15 8.75
N ALA A 587 4.56 -17.47 8.72
CA ALA A 587 4.45 -18.25 7.48
C ALA A 587 3.16 -17.92 6.66
N ASP A 588 2.34 -16.97 7.11
CA ASP A 588 1.05 -16.63 6.51
C ASP A 588 1.19 -16.15 5.06
N GLY A 589 0.49 -16.86 4.16
CA GLY A 589 0.56 -16.66 2.73
C GLY A 589 1.86 -17.12 2.06
N TRP A 590 2.73 -17.86 2.76
CA TRP A 590 3.86 -18.58 2.15
C TRP A 590 3.53 -20.07 2.00
N SER A 591 3.68 -20.59 0.79
CA SER A 591 3.48 -22.01 0.49
C SER A 591 4.82 -22.74 0.45
N THR A 592 4.96 -23.83 1.21
CA THR A 592 6.11 -24.73 1.10
C THR A 592 6.05 -25.48 -0.23
N VAL A 593 7.13 -25.44 -1.00
CA VAL A 593 7.31 -26.16 -2.28
C VAL A 593 8.46 -27.17 -2.24
N TYR A 594 9.19 -27.21 -1.12
CA TYR A 594 10.18 -28.25 -0.78
C TYR A 594 10.43 -28.29 0.73
N ASP A 595 10.50 -29.47 1.34
CA ASP A 595 11.02 -29.68 2.71
C ASP A 595 11.58 -31.10 2.87
N ASP A 596 12.91 -31.28 2.74
CA ASP A 596 13.57 -32.58 2.94
C ASP A 596 15.06 -32.48 3.35
N LYS A 597 15.66 -33.62 3.72
CA LYS A 597 17.02 -33.78 4.22
C LYS A 597 18.02 -34.10 3.11
N MET A 598 18.57 -33.07 2.47
CA MET A 598 19.59 -33.24 1.45
C MET A 598 21.00 -33.46 2.03
N LYS A 599 21.74 -34.46 1.53
CA LYS A 599 23.18 -34.65 1.80
C LYS A 599 23.99 -33.76 0.88
N LEU A 600 24.56 -32.67 1.42
CA LEU A 600 25.30 -31.68 0.63
C LEU A 600 26.79 -32.04 0.47
N ASP A 601 27.37 -31.66 -0.66
CA ASP A 601 28.82 -31.70 -0.96
C ASP A 601 29.26 -30.34 -1.55
N THR A 602 30.25 -29.69 -0.95
CA THR A 602 30.81 -28.40 -1.38
C THR A 602 31.50 -28.42 -2.74
N LYS A 603 31.70 -29.61 -3.33
CA LYS A 603 32.20 -29.77 -4.71
C LYS A 603 31.10 -29.74 -5.78
N ARG A 604 29.82 -29.68 -5.41
CA ARG A 604 28.66 -29.70 -6.31
C ARG A 604 27.61 -28.69 -5.83
N LEU A 605 26.69 -28.29 -6.71
CA LEU A 605 25.47 -27.62 -6.28
C LEU A 605 24.53 -28.63 -5.58
N SER A 606 23.55 -28.13 -4.83
CA SER A 606 22.37 -28.93 -4.47
C SER A 606 21.56 -29.33 -5.71
N ASP A 607 20.61 -30.24 -5.56
CA ASP A 607 19.61 -30.56 -6.59
C ASP A 607 18.21 -30.42 -5.98
N ILE A 608 17.71 -29.19 -5.79
CA ILE A 608 16.39 -28.96 -5.18
C ILE A 608 15.37 -28.99 -6.30
N ARG A 609 14.73 -30.14 -6.50
CA ARG A 609 13.57 -30.32 -7.37
C ARG A 609 12.32 -29.97 -6.56
N VAL A 610 11.51 -29.04 -7.05
CA VAL A 610 10.15 -28.83 -6.53
C VAL A 610 9.34 -30.10 -6.83
N ALA A 611 8.41 -30.47 -5.94
CA ALA A 611 7.60 -31.67 -6.13
C ALA A 611 6.57 -31.49 -7.26
N ASP A 612 6.22 -32.58 -7.96
CA ASP A 612 5.20 -32.59 -9.00
C ASP A 612 3.88 -31.97 -8.48
N GLY A 613 3.35 -30.96 -9.18
CA GLY A 613 2.15 -30.22 -8.77
C GLY A 613 2.37 -29.18 -7.66
N GLN A 614 3.60 -28.97 -7.19
CA GLN A 614 4.00 -27.81 -6.38
C GLN A 614 4.84 -26.78 -7.17
N GLU A 615 5.04 -27.02 -8.47
CA GLU A 615 5.75 -26.13 -9.40
C GLU A 615 5.15 -24.72 -9.39
N VAL A 616 6.00 -23.69 -9.50
CA VAL A 616 5.58 -22.31 -9.26
C VAL A 616 5.44 -21.56 -10.57
N PHE A 617 4.22 -21.52 -11.11
CA PHE A 617 3.86 -20.68 -12.25
C PHE A 617 3.94 -19.19 -11.88
N ILE A 618 4.65 -18.42 -12.70
CA ILE A 618 4.79 -16.96 -12.61
C ILE A 618 4.34 -16.38 -13.97
N PRO A 619 3.18 -15.69 -14.03
CA PRO A 619 2.71 -15.07 -15.26
C PRO A 619 3.62 -13.93 -15.73
N GLN A 620 3.56 -13.57 -17.01
CA GLN A 620 4.37 -12.52 -17.59
C GLN A 620 4.27 -11.20 -16.78
N TRP A 621 5.43 -10.59 -16.53
CA TRP A 621 5.64 -9.36 -15.77
C TRP A 621 5.31 -9.41 -14.27
N GLN A 622 4.74 -10.52 -13.78
CA GLN A 622 4.47 -10.73 -12.36
C GLN A 622 5.72 -11.03 -11.55
N VAL A 623 5.62 -10.83 -10.24
CA VAL A 623 6.68 -11.05 -9.26
C VAL A 623 6.29 -12.20 -8.33
N GLN A 624 7.25 -13.07 -8.02
CA GLN A 624 7.12 -14.17 -7.08
C GLN A 624 8.30 -14.17 -6.11
N SER A 625 8.01 -14.20 -4.82
CA SER A 625 9.00 -14.24 -3.74
C SER A 625 9.37 -15.68 -3.38
N PHE A 626 10.62 -15.91 -3.00
CA PHE A 626 11.14 -17.23 -2.61
C PHE A 626 12.03 -17.14 -1.37
N VAL A 627 11.74 -17.96 -0.35
CA VAL A 627 12.67 -18.25 0.75
C VAL A 627 13.34 -19.60 0.48
N ILE A 628 14.67 -19.63 0.46
CA ILE A 628 15.45 -20.87 0.54
C ILE A 628 16.12 -20.91 1.90
N TYR A 629 15.96 -22.00 2.64
CA TYR A 629 16.56 -22.20 3.97
C TYR A 629 17.27 -23.54 4.10
N CYS A 630 18.55 -23.50 4.49
CA CYS A 630 19.35 -24.65 4.88
C CYS A 630 19.90 -24.46 6.31
N ASN A 631 19.50 -25.34 7.24
CA ASN A 631 19.94 -25.27 8.64
C ASN A 631 21.47 -25.42 8.88
N ARG A 632 22.24 -25.94 7.90
CA ARG A 632 23.72 -25.99 7.87
C ARG A 632 24.38 -24.82 7.15
N GLY A 633 23.60 -24.06 6.39
CA GLY A 633 24.00 -22.90 5.62
C GLY A 633 24.45 -23.18 4.19
N MET A 634 24.33 -22.14 3.37
CA MET A 634 24.63 -22.08 1.94
C MET A 634 25.52 -20.86 1.63
N LEU A 635 26.18 -20.87 0.48
CA LEU A 635 26.91 -19.69 -0.02
C LEU A 635 25.95 -18.79 -0.82
N ILE A 636 26.19 -17.49 -0.73
CA ILE A 636 25.42 -16.41 -1.39
C ILE A 636 26.40 -15.30 -1.76
N ALA A 637 26.02 -14.36 -2.64
CA ALA A 637 26.82 -13.14 -2.76
C ALA A 637 26.44 -12.15 -1.64
N THR A 638 27.38 -11.31 -1.23
CA THR A 638 27.09 -10.18 -0.32
C THR A 638 26.24 -9.13 -1.04
N GLY A 639 25.20 -8.63 -0.36
CA GLY A 639 24.35 -7.53 -0.82
C GLY A 639 24.47 -6.27 0.05
N ASN A 640 23.71 -5.23 -0.30
CA ASN A 640 23.66 -3.89 0.30
C ASN A 640 22.20 -3.47 0.60
N SER A 641 21.94 -2.68 1.64
CA SER A 641 20.58 -2.24 2.00
C SER A 641 19.90 -1.42 0.91
N GLN A 642 20.66 -0.58 0.21
CA GLN A 642 20.17 0.27 -0.88
C GLN A 642 19.75 -0.53 -2.14
N ASN A 643 20.00 -1.84 -2.16
CA ASN A 643 19.74 -2.72 -3.29
C ASN A 643 18.62 -3.76 -3.03
N GLU A 644 18.00 -3.82 -1.84
CA GLU A 644 16.91 -4.79 -1.60
C GLU A 644 15.78 -4.60 -2.63
N GLY A 645 15.37 -5.69 -3.30
CA GLY A 645 14.37 -5.65 -4.36
C GLY A 645 14.88 -5.10 -5.72
N VAL A 646 16.13 -4.64 -5.83
CA VAL A 646 16.74 -4.21 -7.09
C VAL A 646 17.22 -5.43 -7.88
N THR A 647 16.97 -5.44 -9.20
CA THR A 647 17.42 -6.52 -10.09
C THR A 647 18.95 -6.58 -10.14
N PHE A 648 19.53 -7.72 -9.74
CA PHE A 648 20.97 -7.97 -9.79
C PHE A 648 21.39 -8.93 -10.92
N ALA A 649 20.44 -9.67 -11.48
CA ALA A 649 20.64 -10.61 -12.58
C ALA A 649 19.39 -10.64 -13.46
N GLU A 650 19.55 -10.73 -14.78
CA GLU A 650 18.42 -10.93 -15.71
C GLU A 650 18.84 -11.66 -17.00
N ASN A 651 17.85 -12.19 -17.72
CA ASN A 651 17.93 -12.61 -19.12
C ASN A 651 16.64 -12.19 -19.86
N GLU A 652 16.28 -12.87 -20.95
CA GLU A 652 15.02 -12.63 -21.67
C GLU A 652 13.76 -13.17 -20.95
N ASP A 653 13.94 -14.06 -19.97
CA ASP A 653 12.86 -14.83 -19.35
C ASP A 653 12.58 -14.41 -17.91
N ILE A 654 13.62 -14.07 -17.14
CA ILE A 654 13.54 -13.70 -15.72
C ILE A 654 14.44 -12.51 -15.36
N GLU A 655 13.97 -11.73 -14.39
CA GLU A 655 14.75 -10.80 -13.56
C GLU A 655 14.85 -11.40 -12.15
N VAL A 656 16.03 -11.39 -11.54
CA VAL A 656 16.26 -11.85 -10.15
C VAL A 656 16.73 -10.66 -9.32
N ARG A 657 16.05 -10.43 -8.19
CA ARG A 657 16.19 -9.25 -7.34
C ARG A 657 16.94 -9.55 -6.04
N GLU A 658 17.70 -8.58 -5.55
CA GLU A 658 18.60 -8.79 -4.41
C GLU A 658 17.80 -8.94 -3.12
N GLY A 659 18.23 -9.92 -2.32
CA GLY A 659 17.50 -10.48 -1.21
C GLY A 659 18.02 -10.08 0.17
N ILE A 660 17.33 -10.56 1.20
CA ILE A 660 17.80 -10.50 2.59
C ILE A 660 18.18 -11.89 3.13
N LYS A 661 19.30 -11.94 3.85
CA LYS A 661 19.87 -13.15 4.44
C LYS A 661 19.50 -13.29 5.92
N SER A 662 19.39 -14.53 6.39
CA SER A 662 18.92 -14.84 7.75
C SER A 662 19.58 -16.06 8.41
N LYS A 663 19.38 -16.20 9.73
CA LYS A 663 19.78 -17.37 10.53
C LYS A 663 18.67 -18.44 10.64
N LYS A 664 17.41 -18.11 10.36
CA LYS A 664 16.24 -19.01 10.33
C LYS A 664 15.37 -18.72 9.09
N ALA A 665 14.49 -19.64 8.71
CA ALA A 665 13.37 -19.29 7.82
C ALA A 665 12.55 -18.15 8.46
N PHE A 666 12.18 -17.15 7.65
CA PHE A 666 11.34 -16.00 8.03
C PHE A 666 11.77 -15.19 9.28
N SER A 667 12.99 -15.34 9.80
CA SER A 667 13.39 -14.68 11.05
C SER A 667 14.90 -14.64 11.26
N GLN A 668 15.34 -13.77 12.18
CA GLN A 668 16.75 -13.54 12.51
C GLN A 668 17.59 -13.10 11.29
N TYR A 669 17.17 -12.02 10.65
CA TYR A 669 17.88 -11.40 9.53
C TYR A 669 19.28 -10.91 9.92
N THR A 670 20.22 -10.94 8.97
CA THR A 670 21.63 -10.59 9.18
C THR A 670 22.17 -9.67 8.08
N GLY A 671 21.29 -8.93 7.41
CA GLY A 671 21.59 -8.04 6.28
C GLY A 671 21.21 -8.64 4.93
N TYR A 672 21.92 -8.25 3.88
CA TYR A 672 21.50 -8.41 2.48
C TYR A 672 22.34 -9.44 1.71
N GLY A 673 21.82 -10.01 0.62
CA GLY A 673 22.51 -11.03 -0.15
C GLY A 673 21.85 -11.38 -1.48
N GLN A 674 22.65 -11.81 -2.45
CA GLN A 674 22.19 -12.26 -3.77
C GLN A 674 22.19 -13.78 -3.85
N LEU A 675 21.23 -14.37 -4.57
CA LEU A 675 21.21 -15.80 -4.85
C LEU A 675 22.44 -16.19 -5.70
N MET A 676 23.05 -17.33 -5.37
CA MET A 676 24.08 -17.99 -6.16
C MET A 676 23.65 -19.41 -6.50
N GLY A 677 24.17 -19.97 -7.59
CA GLY A 677 23.81 -21.31 -8.06
C GLY A 677 23.01 -21.25 -9.36
N LYS A 678 21.96 -22.05 -9.50
CA LYS A 678 21.03 -21.99 -10.64
C LYS A 678 19.56 -21.89 -10.23
N ILE A 679 18.75 -21.32 -11.12
CA ILE A 679 17.28 -21.40 -11.13
C ILE A 679 16.88 -22.30 -12.31
N ARG A 680 15.91 -23.20 -12.08
CA ARG A 680 15.40 -24.12 -13.11
C ARG A 680 13.93 -23.87 -13.38
N TYR A 681 13.57 -23.79 -14.65
CA TYR A 681 12.23 -23.38 -15.09
C TYR A 681 11.91 -23.90 -16.49
N TYR A 682 10.66 -23.79 -16.91
CA TYR A 682 10.25 -23.88 -18.31
C TYR A 682 9.36 -22.70 -18.70
N ILE A 683 9.32 -22.39 -19.99
CA ILE A 683 8.35 -21.43 -20.57
C ILE A 683 7.06 -22.21 -20.88
N ASN A 684 5.90 -21.57 -20.66
CA ASN A 684 4.57 -22.16 -20.92
C ASN A 684 4.05 -21.80 -22.32
#